data_AF-A0A6U8P674-F1
#
_entry.id   AF-A0A6U8P674-F1
#
_cell.length_a   1.000
_cell.length_b   1.000
_cell.length_c   1.000
_cell.angle_alpha   90.00
_cell.angle_beta   90.00
_cell.angle_gamma   90.00
#
_symmetry.space_group_name_H-M   'P 1'
#
loop_
_entity.id
_entity.type
_entity.pdbx_description
1 polymer ?
#
loop_
_entity_poly.entity_id
_entity_poly.type
_entity_poly.pdbx_seq_one_letter_code
_entity_poly.pdbx_strand_id
1 'polypeptide(L)'
;MEPARDPHPTARELPLTHASFQQLTEQYAETVCALPPFQLNLMHSVMERHPHVSARLLEDANRARPILHAKVRALVKDFLWVKLRHGTPEQKAVYAGLFDSKGVATDRVEKALYQRLLTKRPVCCWLGLESNLLQGTSTEGWGIADHRHVGTCREKYPLKMDRVLSYEEMQIAAFLGLASGTHFVNSGSHFEAAYVAQPGTHQPAGVLIGVCLPRADRPGCHDWPHVVVTPAQNTLANGYGRAALACPRPSPAQRLLNVWAKFYRVGDVDRSRFHFPSWEEAKACTVEGTYLPLPSSEGFINVPVLQQRLRLVLEPFFLEANERAKAARSKAFVHVSPFDLTHHGEALLEPETQGRLFAEACMALLQSLALPHVADIYFAGFQGLAPPPQVPSPAGHAIRLHTGERSLADPVPDPAALLVGLYPLPSNALVGNEYWLGLYSMSATALAAACSTIPQVHNPLINPKICGANVRVYGSPPPKYKRGEISARFGPYVPDRYSCLEELQEDLSRYGVEACNLIIGVDFTASNLEQGQRTFGGKSLHHIDPEGGLNPYQEVMSVMCRTLGRFSEDGRVPAFGFGDQETKDDDVFSFWPDERPCEGLEEVLAGYNVNVPTRIPSGPTNFAPLINKAIDIVTRTKKYHILVIVADGKVTEDDETITAIQRASNHALSIVCIGVGDGPWELMEEFDDKIRDRWFYNFHFVDYSRVVSEATNLATSFAHAALQEIPQQYQAIKDLDLLRADDPDGPLKAYEASAEYGLISRTFKRAFRSPDRPKRPLRLRGSRWVQPRGA
;
A
#
# COMPACT_ATOMS: atom_id res chain seq x y z
N MET A 1 39.05 12.70 8.28
CA MET A 1 38.33 13.38 7.18
C MET A 1 37.13 14.04 7.79
N GLU A 2 37.03 15.37 7.70
CA GLU A 2 35.82 16.08 8.13
C GLU A 2 34.60 15.50 7.40
N PRO A 3 33.45 15.34 8.06
CA PRO A 3 32.22 15.00 7.36
C PRO A 3 31.96 16.09 6.32
N ALA A 4 31.74 15.69 5.06
CA ALA A 4 31.41 16.62 3.99
C ALA A 4 30.28 17.54 4.47
N ARG A 5 30.62 18.81 4.73
CA ARG A 5 29.62 19.85 4.98
C ARG A 5 28.74 19.90 3.73
N ASP A 6 27.44 19.74 3.94
CA ASP A 6 26.42 19.98 2.94
C ASP A 6 26.70 21.36 2.32
N PRO A 7 27.07 21.47 1.03
CA PRO A 7 27.56 22.72 0.49
C PRO A 7 26.47 23.80 0.44
N HIS A 8 25.17 23.46 0.53
CA HIS A 8 24.11 24.46 0.44
C HIS A 8 22.83 24.12 1.25
N PRO A 9 22.84 24.26 2.59
CA PRO A 9 21.60 24.30 3.37
C PRO A 9 20.64 25.40 2.85
N THR A 10 21.20 26.47 2.31
CA THR A 10 20.48 27.67 1.82
C THR A 10 19.82 27.50 0.45
N ALA A 11 20.36 26.69 -0.46
CA ALA A 11 19.82 26.54 -1.83
C ALA A 11 18.52 25.73 -1.88
N ARG A 12 18.27 24.88 -0.87
CA ARG A 12 17.02 24.13 -0.74
C ARG A 12 15.85 25.02 -0.33
N GLU A 13 16.09 26.02 0.51
CA GLU A 13 15.04 26.89 1.06
C GLU A 13 14.70 28.05 0.12
N LEU A 14 15.68 28.54 -0.64
CA LEU A 14 15.47 29.61 -1.61
C LEU A 14 14.76 29.11 -2.88
N PRO A 15 13.86 29.91 -3.49
CA PRO A 15 13.33 29.63 -4.81
C PRO A 15 14.44 29.65 -5.86
N LEU A 16 14.44 28.67 -6.77
CA LEU A 16 15.32 28.65 -7.93
C LEU A 16 14.96 29.80 -8.87
N THR A 17 15.97 30.60 -9.22
CA THR A 17 15.91 31.61 -10.27
C THR A 17 16.61 31.10 -11.54
N HIS A 18 16.41 31.79 -12.66
CA HIS A 18 17.10 31.45 -13.91
C HIS A 18 18.63 31.46 -13.75
N ALA A 19 19.18 32.50 -13.11
CA ALA A 19 20.62 32.63 -12.85
C ALA A 19 21.15 31.49 -11.95
N SER A 20 20.46 31.18 -10.85
CA SER A 20 20.91 30.09 -9.96
C SER A 20 20.86 28.74 -10.65
N PHE A 21 19.84 28.50 -11.49
CA PHE A 21 19.68 27.23 -12.19
C PHE A 21 20.74 27.01 -13.27
N GLN A 22 21.11 28.08 -13.98
CA GLN A 22 22.20 28.05 -14.94
C GLN A 22 23.54 27.76 -14.26
N GLN A 23 23.83 28.47 -13.16
CA GLN A 23 25.05 28.25 -12.37
C GLN A 23 25.17 26.79 -11.87
N LEU A 24 24.06 26.21 -11.38
CA LEU A 24 24.04 24.81 -10.94
C LEU A 24 24.28 23.82 -12.09
N THR A 25 23.80 24.14 -13.29
CA THR A 25 24.03 23.32 -14.49
C THR A 25 25.50 23.36 -14.92
N GLU A 26 26.14 24.54 -14.86
CA GLU A 26 27.56 24.72 -15.16
C GLU A 26 28.43 23.98 -14.13
N GLN A 27 28.13 24.11 -12.84
CA GLN A 27 28.80 23.37 -11.76
C GLN A 27 28.67 21.85 -11.90
N TYR A 28 27.49 21.37 -12.34
CA TYR A 28 27.29 19.97 -12.65
C TYR A 28 28.22 19.49 -13.77
N ALA A 29 28.36 20.27 -14.85
CA ALA A 29 29.20 19.93 -15.98
C ALA A 29 30.68 19.80 -15.58
N GLU A 30 31.15 20.67 -14.70
CA GLU A 30 32.48 20.58 -14.10
C GLU A 30 32.65 19.33 -13.24
N THR A 31 31.66 19.06 -12.36
CA THR A 31 31.71 17.96 -11.38
C THR A 31 31.60 16.58 -12.03
N VAL A 32 30.78 16.47 -13.08
CA VAL A 32 30.49 15.19 -13.75
C VAL A 32 31.33 15.01 -15.01
N CYS A 33 32.06 16.04 -15.44
CA CYS A 33 32.83 16.07 -16.69
C CYS A 33 31.99 15.75 -17.94
N ALA A 34 30.69 16.06 -17.89
CA ALA A 34 29.75 15.86 -18.99
C ALA A 34 28.64 16.91 -18.96
N LEU A 35 28.42 17.58 -20.10
CA LEU A 35 27.23 18.39 -20.31
C LEU A 35 26.06 17.50 -20.74
N PRO A 36 24.80 17.88 -20.44
CA PRO A 36 23.64 17.28 -21.09
C PRO A 36 23.84 17.32 -22.62
N PRO A 37 23.79 16.19 -23.33
CA PRO A 37 24.24 16.17 -24.73
C PRO A 37 23.24 16.83 -25.69
N PHE A 38 21.95 16.87 -25.35
CA PHE A 38 20.97 17.63 -26.10
C PHE A 38 20.82 19.02 -25.49
N GLN A 39 21.37 20.04 -26.13
CA GLN A 39 21.36 21.40 -25.57
C GLN A 39 20.00 22.09 -25.73
N LEU A 40 19.19 21.68 -26.72
CA LEU A 40 17.95 22.39 -27.03
C LEU A 40 16.84 22.15 -26.00
N ASN A 41 16.81 21.03 -25.28
CA ASN A 41 15.81 20.78 -24.23
C ASN A 41 16.22 21.28 -22.84
N LEU A 42 17.33 22.04 -22.74
CA LEU A 42 17.73 22.67 -21.49
C LEU A 42 16.84 23.86 -21.17
N MET A 43 16.55 24.05 -19.88
CA MET A 43 15.68 25.12 -19.38
C MET A 43 16.11 26.49 -19.87
N HIS A 44 17.42 26.80 -19.82
CA HIS A 44 17.95 28.07 -20.33
C HIS A 44 17.61 28.26 -21.81
N SER A 45 17.91 27.27 -22.65
CA SER A 45 17.64 27.33 -24.10
C SER A 45 16.15 27.38 -24.42
N VAL A 46 15.29 26.73 -23.63
CA VAL A 46 13.83 26.85 -23.77
C VAL A 46 13.35 28.24 -23.39
N MET A 47 13.86 28.82 -22.29
CA MET A 47 13.51 30.18 -21.85
C MET A 47 13.92 31.24 -22.87
N GLU A 48 15.08 31.08 -23.51
CA GLU A 48 15.54 31.98 -24.58
C GLU A 48 14.62 31.92 -25.81
N ARG A 49 14.23 30.72 -26.25
CA ARG A 49 13.32 30.55 -27.40
C ARG A 49 11.89 30.95 -27.08
N HIS A 50 11.46 30.76 -25.83
CA HIS A 50 10.08 30.98 -25.39
C HIS A 50 10.04 31.76 -24.06
N PRO A 51 10.35 33.08 -24.06
CA PRO A 51 10.44 33.86 -22.82
C PRO A 51 9.17 33.84 -21.97
N HIS A 52 7.99 33.73 -22.61
CA HIS A 52 6.68 33.67 -21.96
C HIS A 52 6.45 32.42 -21.10
N VAL A 53 7.21 31.33 -21.26
CA VAL A 53 7.09 30.12 -20.42
C VAL A 53 8.06 30.08 -19.26
N SER A 54 8.97 31.06 -19.13
CA SER A 54 10.06 31.04 -18.15
C SER A 54 9.58 30.96 -16.70
N ALA A 55 8.52 31.71 -16.35
CA ALA A 55 7.94 31.68 -15.01
C ALA A 55 7.39 30.29 -14.65
N ARG A 56 6.67 29.65 -15.58
CA ARG A 56 6.15 28.29 -15.41
C ARG A 56 7.28 27.27 -15.26
N LEU A 57 8.31 27.34 -16.10
CA LEU A 57 9.47 26.44 -16.03
C LEU A 57 10.19 26.52 -14.68
N LEU A 58 10.38 27.73 -14.14
CA LEU A 58 10.95 27.91 -12.81
C LEU A 58 10.02 27.40 -11.71
N GLU A 59 8.71 27.59 -11.85
CA GLU A 59 7.72 27.01 -10.92
C GLU A 59 7.79 25.47 -10.93
N ASP A 60 7.85 24.86 -12.12
CA ASP A 60 7.96 23.41 -12.30
C ASP A 60 9.23 22.86 -11.64
N ALA A 61 10.37 23.52 -11.82
CA ALA A 61 11.63 23.17 -11.16
C ALA A 61 11.55 23.31 -9.63
N ASN A 62 10.90 24.37 -9.13
CA ASN A 62 10.72 24.61 -7.70
C ASN A 62 9.75 23.61 -7.03
N ARG A 63 8.75 23.14 -7.78
CA ARG A 63 7.74 22.16 -7.32
C ARG A 63 8.11 20.71 -7.64
N ALA A 64 9.29 20.48 -8.21
CA ALA A 64 9.82 19.16 -8.45
C ALA A 64 10.11 18.46 -7.12
N ARG A 65 9.72 17.19 -6.99
CA ARG A 65 9.86 16.44 -5.74
C ARG A 65 10.04 14.94 -5.99
N PRO A 66 10.83 14.23 -5.17
CA PRO A 66 10.76 12.79 -5.12
C PRO A 66 9.46 12.33 -4.45
N ILE A 67 8.95 11.17 -4.85
CA ILE A 67 7.73 10.55 -4.30
C ILE A 67 8.00 9.12 -3.84
N LEU A 68 7.32 8.66 -2.79
CA LEU A 68 7.54 7.33 -2.20
C LEU A 68 6.26 6.80 -1.52
N HIS A 69 6.08 5.49 -1.42
CA HIS A 69 4.97 4.88 -0.67
C HIS A 69 5.28 4.69 0.83
N ALA A 70 4.35 5.01 1.74
CA ALA A 70 4.54 5.03 3.20
C ALA A 70 5.12 3.72 3.78
N LYS A 71 4.68 2.55 3.29
CA LYS A 71 5.24 1.23 3.65
C LYS A 71 6.77 1.13 3.48
N VAL A 72 7.36 1.85 2.53
CA VAL A 72 8.81 1.83 2.27
C VAL A 72 9.58 2.45 3.44
N ARG A 73 8.98 3.34 4.23
CA ARG A 73 9.60 3.88 5.45
C ARG A 73 9.89 2.77 6.47
N ALA A 74 8.95 1.84 6.64
CA ALA A 74 9.14 0.69 7.53
C ALA A 74 10.25 -0.24 7.01
N LEU A 75 10.28 -0.50 5.71
CA LEU A 75 11.36 -1.23 5.05
C LEU A 75 12.73 -0.58 5.28
N VAL A 76 12.84 0.74 5.15
CA VAL A 76 14.09 1.47 5.39
C VAL A 76 14.58 1.28 6.81
N LYS A 77 13.69 1.36 7.81
CA LYS A 77 14.05 1.13 9.22
C LYS A 77 14.57 -0.29 9.44
N ASP A 78 13.84 -1.30 8.96
CA ASP A 78 14.22 -2.70 9.11
C ASP A 78 15.52 -3.02 8.36
N PHE A 79 15.71 -2.44 7.16
CA PHE A 79 16.95 -2.53 6.38
C PHE A 79 18.15 -1.97 7.15
N LEU A 80 18.05 -0.73 7.62
CA LEU A 80 19.14 -0.07 8.35
C LEU A 80 19.46 -0.82 9.64
N TRP A 81 18.46 -1.35 10.33
CA TRP A 81 18.65 -2.18 11.52
C TRP A 81 19.51 -3.43 11.21
N VAL A 82 19.21 -4.13 10.11
CA VAL A 82 20.01 -5.29 9.67
C VAL A 82 21.43 -4.86 9.33
N LYS A 83 21.59 -3.76 8.58
CA LYS A 83 22.91 -3.29 8.12
C LYS A 83 23.81 -2.79 9.25
N LEU A 84 23.26 -2.04 10.21
CA LEU A 84 24.05 -1.55 11.35
C LEU A 84 24.51 -2.67 12.28
N ARG A 85 23.72 -3.74 12.46
CA ARG A 85 24.07 -4.85 13.37
C ARG A 85 24.94 -5.89 12.68
N HIS A 86 24.55 -6.26 11.46
CA HIS A 86 25.07 -7.45 10.78
C HIS A 86 25.79 -7.14 9.46
N GLY A 87 25.87 -5.87 9.06
CA GLY A 87 26.59 -5.46 7.86
C GLY A 87 28.11 -5.57 7.99
N THR A 88 28.78 -5.41 6.86
CA THR A 88 30.24 -5.34 6.76
C THR A 88 30.77 -4.04 7.39
N PRO A 89 32.08 -3.93 7.70
CA PRO A 89 32.69 -2.68 8.14
C PRO A 89 32.43 -1.52 7.17
N GLU A 90 32.49 -1.78 5.85
CA GLU A 90 32.24 -0.79 4.80
C GLU A 90 30.80 -0.27 4.84
N GLN A 91 29.82 -1.17 4.96
CA GLN A 91 28.41 -0.81 5.13
C GLN A 91 28.18 -0.02 6.41
N LYS A 92 28.72 -0.49 7.53
CA LYS A 92 28.56 0.17 8.83
C LYS A 92 29.17 1.56 8.84
N ALA A 93 30.30 1.78 8.17
CA ALA A 93 30.92 3.10 8.07
C ALA A 93 30.00 4.11 7.36
N VAL A 94 29.37 3.71 6.26
CA VAL A 94 28.41 4.55 5.52
C VAL A 94 27.16 4.82 6.36
N TYR A 95 26.57 3.78 6.97
CA TYR A 95 25.32 3.92 7.69
C TYR A 95 25.46 4.57 9.07
N ALA A 96 26.55 4.35 9.80
CA ALA A 96 26.77 4.97 11.10
C ALA A 96 26.80 6.51 11.00
N GLY A 97 27.33 7.04 9.91
CA GLY A 97 27.31 8.48 9.62
C GLY A 97 25.92 9.08 9.40
N LEU A 98 24.88 8.24 9.26
CA LEU A 98 23.49 8.69 9.12
C LEU A 98 22.77 8.87 10.47
N PHE A 99 23.29 8.30 11.56
CA PHE A 99 22.65 8.32 12.90
C PHE A 99 23.24 9.42 13.79
N ASP A 100 22.43 9.95 14.70
CA ASP A 100 22.92 10.88 15.72
C ASP A 100 23.76 10.17 16.80
N SER A 101 24.39 10.94 17.68
CA SER A 101 25.28 10.44 18.75
C SER A 101 24.59 9.50 19.76
N LYS A 102 23.26 9.36 19.72
CA LYS A 102 22.48 8.45 20.57
C LYS A 102 22.07 7.17 19.85
N GLY A 103 22.42 7.00 18.57
CA GLY A 103 22.15 5.78 17.80
C GLY A 103 20.67 5.54 17.48
N VAL A 104 19.82 6.56 17.56
CA VAL A 104 18.37 6.45 17.33
C VAL A 104 18.04 6.76 15.86
N ALA A 105 17.25 5.90 15.22
CA ALA A 105 16.71 6.14 13.88
C ALA A 105 15.69 7.30 13.94
N THR A 106 16.09 8.50 13.58
CA THR A 106 15.20 9.68 13.50
C THR A 106 14.75 9.93 12.05
N ASP A 107 13.75 10.80 11.86
CA ASP A 107 13.34 11.30 10.54
C ASP A 107 14.52 11.87 9.72
N ARG A 108 15.57 12.37 10.39
CA ARG A 108 16.81 12.81 9.75
C ARG A 108 17.57 11.67 9.07
N VAL A 109 17.56 10.46 9.64
CA VAL A 109 18.24 9.27 9.10
C VAL A 109 17.56 8.81 7.81
N GLU A 110 16.23 8.74 7.79
CA GLU A 110 15.46 8.38 6.59
C GLU A 110 15.75 9.35 5.45
N LYS A 111 15.67 10.66 5.72
CA LYS A 111 15.95 11.71 4.75
C LYS A 111 17.39 11.65 4.22
N ALA A 112 18.36 11.35 5.08
CA ALA A 112 19.76 11.21 4.67
C ALA A 112 19.96 9.97 3.77
N LEU A 113 19.28 8.85 4.06
CA LEU A 113 19.29 7.70 3.17
C LEU A 113 18.65 8.05 1.82
N TYR A 114 17.50 8.72 1.80
CA TYR A 114 16.86 9.15 0.55
C TYR A 114 17.77 10.06 -0.28
N GLN A 115 18.46 11.00 0.37
CA GLN A 115 19.44 11.86 -0.30
C GLN A 115 20.55 11.03 -0.98
N ARG A 116 21.05 10.02 -0.28
CA ARG A 116 22.05 9.09 -0.81
C ARG A 116 21.51 8.29 -2.00
N LEU A 117 20.30 7.71 -1.88
CA LEU A 117 19.65 6.95 -2.95
C LEU A 117 19.37 7.78 -4.21
N LEU A 118 19.25 9.10 -4.08
CA LEU A 118 19.10 10.04 -5.20
C LEU A 118 20.46 10.39 -5.83
N THR A 119 21.44 10.79 -5.02
CA THR A 119 22.70 11.39 -5.50
C THR A 119 23.82 10.41 -5.84
N LYS A 120 23.84 9.19 -5.30
CA LYS A 120 24.94 8.22 -5.50
C LYS A 120 24.70 7.28 -6.68
N ARG A 121 23.76 7.62 -7.57
CA ARG A 121 23.52 6.91 -8.82
C ARG A 121 24.59 7.27 -9.86
N PRO A 122 25.07 6.32 -10.67
CA PRO A 122 25.89 6.66 -11.84
C PRO A 122 25.07 7.51 -12.83
N VAL A 123 25.75 8.22 -13.72
CA VAL A 123 25.13 9.06 -14.74
C VAL A 123 24.34 8.21 -15.74
N CYS A 124 24.95 7.12 -16.20
CA CYS A 124 24.36 6.16 -17.13
C CYS A 124 24.79 4.74 -16.75
N CYS A 125 23.89 3.78 -16.96
CA CYS A 125 24.13 2.34 -16.90
C CYS A 125 23.71 1.71 -18.23
N TRP A 126 24.65 1.06 -18.93
CA TRP A 126 24.48 0.63 -20.31
C TRP A 126 23.78 -0.73 -20.44
N LEU A 127 22.60 -0.81 -21.07
CA LEU A 127 21.94 -2.07 -21.53
C LEU A 127 21.86 -3.21 -20.48
N GLY A 128 21.86 -2.91 -19.18
CA GLY A 128 21.98 -3.94 -18.14
C GLY A 128 23.32 -4.69 -18.12
N LEU A 129 24.25 -4.30 -18.99
CA LEU A 129 25.66 -4.69 -18.97
C LEU A 129 26.37 -3.82 -17.94
N GLU A 130 27.41 -4.38 -17.35
CA GLU A 130 28.10 -3.83 -16.18
C GLU A 130 28.75 -2.45 -16.44
N SER A 131 28.70 -1.85 -17.63
CA SER A 131 29.33 -0.56 -17.91
C SER A 131 28.55 0.63 -17.35
N ASN A 132 29.19 1.42 -16.48
CA ASN A 132 28.60 2.62 -15.89
C ASN A 132 29.45 3.86 -16.18
N LEU A 133 28.79 4.99 -16.45
CA LEU A 133 29.42 6.31 -16.42
C LEU A 133 29.33 6.86 -15.01
N LEU A 134 30.46 6.88 -14.29
CA LEU A 134 30.52 7.36 -12.91
C LEU A 134 30.71 8.89 -12.86
N GLN A 135 30.25 9.50 -11.76
CA GLN A 135 30.42 10.93 -11.52
C GLN A 135 31.90 11.26 -11.26
N GLY A 136 32.41 12.34 -11.88
CA GLY A 136 33.73 12.90 -11.59
C GLY A 136 34.92 12.06 -12.05
N THR A 137 34.72 11.15 -12.99
CA THR A 137 35.81 10.52 -13.74
C THR A 137 35.89 11.17 -15.11
N SER A 138 37.09 11.53 -15.58
CA SER A 138 37.32 11.89 -16.99
C SER A 138 36.80 10.76 -17.90
N THR A 139 36.72 10.98 -19.21
CA THR A 139 36.33 9.97 -20.21
C THR A 139 37.15 8.66 -20.15
N GLU A 140 38.18 8.56 -19.30
CA GLU A 140 38.91 7.34 -18.93
C GLU A 140 38.23 6.47 -17.83
N GLY A 141 37.14 6.96 -17.21
CA GLY A 141 36.35 6.25 -16.18
C GLY A 141 35.32 5.26 -16.73
N TRP A 142 35.36 4.97 -18.02
CA TRP A 142 34.61 3.87 -18.61
C TRP A 142 35.12 2.55 -18.06
N GLY A 143 34.27 1.80 -17.38
CA GLY A 143 34.63 0.48 -16.87
C GLY A 143 33.43 -0.43 -16.72
N ILE A 144 33.65 -1.71 -17.00
CA ILE A 144 32.79 -2.82 -16.58
C ILE A 144 32.77 -2.78 -15.05
N ALA A 145 31.68 -2.28 -14.51
CA ALA A 145 31.43 -1.99 -13.12
C ALA A 145 30.41 -2.97 -12.53
N ASP A 146 30.92 -4.10 -12.05
CA ASP A 146 30.15 -5.06 -11.28
C ASP A 146 29.91 -4.55 -9.84
N HIS A 147 28.69 -4.05 -9.59
CA HIS A 147 28.29 -3.55 -8.27
C HIS A 147 28.16 -4.64 -7.19
N ARG A 148 28.33 -5.94 -7.50
CA ARG A 148 28.20 -7.04 -6.51
C ARG A 148 29.20 -6.95 -5.37
N HIS A 149 30.35 -6.29 -5.60
CA HIS A 149 31.38 -6.12 -4.57
C HIS A 149 31.21 -4.85 -3.72
N VAL A 150 30.35 -3.91 -4.13
CA VAL A 150 30.14 -2.64 -3.41
C VAL A 150 29.54 -2.90 -2.03
N GLY A 151 30.18 -2.38 -0.98
CA GLY A 151 29.78 -2.65 0.41
C GLY A 151 30.27 -3.99 0.95
N THR A 152 31.20 -4.66 0.26
CA THR A 152 31.91 -5.83 0.76
C THR A 152 33.38 -5.50 0.98
N CYS A 153 34.12 -6.36 1.69
CA CYS A 153 35.58 -6.22 1.81
C CYS A 153 36.35 -6.35 0.48
N ARG A 154 35.66 -6.67 -0.62
CA ARG A 154 36.19 -6.75 -1.98
C ARG A 154 35.89 -5.49 -2.81
N GLU A 155 35.25 -4.47 -2.23
CA GLU A 155 35.00 -3.23 -2.96
C GLU A 155 36.31 -2.57 -3.39
N LYS A 156 36.35 -2.00 -4.60
CA LYS A 156 37.54 -1.38 -5.19
C LYS A 156 37.17 -0.07 -5.84
N TYR A 157 38.10 0.88 -5.81
CA TYR A 157 37.96 2.11 -6.58
C TYR A 157 37.75 1.80 -8.07
N PRO A 158 36.84 2.48 -8.79
CA PRO A 158 35.98 3.59 -8.33
C PRO A 158 34.66 3.17 -7.65
N LEU A 159 34.34 1.87 -7.62
CA LEU A 159 33.12 1.29 -7.05
C LEU A 159 33.25 1.00 -5.56
N LYS A 160 33.31 2.08 -4.78
CA LYS A 160 33.26 2.01 -3.32
C LYS A 160 31.92 2.51 -2.81
N MET A 161 31.41 1.91 -1.73
CA MET A 161 30.08 2.22 -1.23
C MET A 161 29.93 3.68 -0.79
N ASP A 162 30.97 4.37 -0.36
CA ASP A 162 30.92 5.81 -0.08
C ASP A 162 30.62 6.68 -1.33
N ARG A 163 30.90 6.16 -2.54
CA ARG A 163 30.73 6.87 -3.82
C ARG A 163 29.54 6.41 -4.65
N VAL A 164 29.17 5.13 -4.59
CA VAL A 164 28.08 4.55 -5.40
C VAL A 164 27.12 3.73 -4.57
N LEU A 165 25.95 3.44 -5.12
CA LEU A 165 24.98 2.53 -4.51
C LEU A 165 25.44 1.07 -4.59
N SER A 166 25.16 0.29 -3.55
CA SER A 166 25.16 -1.17 -3.62
C SER A 166 23.87 -1.70 -4.28
N TYR A 167 23.85 -2.96 -4.73
CA TYR A 167 22.61 -3.56 -5.27
C TYR A 167 21.48 -3.58 -4.24
N GLU A 168 21.78 -3.75 -2.97
CA GLU A 168 20.79 -3.73 -1.89
C GLU A 168 20.20 -2.32 -1.68
N GLU A 169 21.00 -1.27 -1.85
CA GLU A 169 20.51 0.12 -1.87
C GLU A 169 19.68 0.41 -3.12
N MET A 170 20.06 -0.13 -4.27
CA MET A 170 19.31 0.01 -5.53
C MET A 170 17.92 -0.62 -5.42
N GLN A 171 17.75 -1.71 -4.66
CA GLN A 171 16.43 -2.30 -4.38
C GLN A 171 15.51 -1.32 -3.64
N ILE A 172 16.04 -0.53 -2.70
CA ILE A 172 15.26 0.51 -2.00
C ILE A 172 15.06 1.73 -2.89
N ALA A 173 16.08 2.13 -3.65
CA ALA A 173 15.99 3.23 -4.61
C ALA A 173 14.91 2.99 -5.68
N ALA A 174 14.58 1.72 -5.96
CA ALA A 174 13.52 1.31 -6.87
C ALA A 174 12.09 1.68 -6.40
N PHE A 175 11.94 2.26 -5.21
CA PHE A 175 10.67 2.80 -4.72
C PHE A 175 10.63 4.34 -4.68
N LEU A 176 11.71 5.02 -5.09
CA LEU A 176 11.77 6.48 -5.18
C LEU A 176 11.44 6.94 -6.60
N GLY A 177 10.24 7.47 -6.77
CA GLY A 177 9.84 8.16 -8.00
C GLY A 177 10.23 9.64 -8.00
N LEU A 178 10.14 10.29 -9.17
CA LEU A 178 10.45 11.72 -9.35
C LEU A 178 9.31 12.41 -10.10
N ALA A 179 8.76 13.49 -9.57
CA ALA A 179 7.61 14.17 -10.16
C ALA A 179 7.84 15.68 -10.33
N SER A 180 7.52 16.19 -11.52
CA SER A 180 7.52 17.63 -11.81
C SER A 180 6.57 17.97 -12.96
N GLY A 181 6.20 19.24 -13.07
CA GLY A 181 5.79 19.76 -14.36
C GLY A 181 6.99 19.77 -15.33
N THR A 182 6.71 19.80 -16.62
CA THR A 182 7.74 19.89 -17.65
C THR A 182 7.24 20.64 -18.86
N HIS A 183 8.19 21.23 -19.60
CA HIS A 183 7.98 21.61 -20.99
C HIS A 183 8.43 20.47 -21.90
N PHE A 184 7.64 20.20 -22.93
CA PHE A 184 8.03 19.28 -23.99
C PHE A 184 8.53 20.07 -25.20
N VAL A 185 9.55 19.55 -25.87
CA VAL A 185 10.10 20.13 -27.10
C VAL A 185 9.76 19.32 -28.35
N ASN A 186 9.23 18.10 -28.18
CA ASN A 186 8.72 17.23 -29.24
C ASN A 186 7.75 16.18 -28.65
N SER A 187 7.21 15.29 -29.49
CA SER A 187 6.23 14.26 -29.07
C SER A 187 6.80 13.16 -28.18
N GLY A 188 8.12 12.96 -28.18
CA GLY A 188 8.77 11.79 -27.59
C GLY A 188 8.70 10.53 -28.46
N SER A 189 8.37 10.65 -29.75
CA SER A 189 8.48 9.54 -30.68
C SER A 189 9.94 9.17 -30.98
N HIS A 190 10.18 7.91 -31.37
CA HIS A 190 11.52 7.46 -31.78
C HIS A 190 12.10 8.24 -32.97
N PHE A 191 11.24 8.82 -33.83
CA PHE A 191 11.64 9.56 -35.02
C PHE A 191 12.04 11.01 -34.74
N GLU A 192 11.52 11.59 -33.66
CA GLU A 192 11.78 12.98 -33.26
C GLU A 192 12.82 13.12 -32.15
N ALA A 193 13.48 12.02 -31.77
CA ALA A 193 14.51 12.03 -30.75
C ALA A 193 15.63 13.02 -31.12
N ALA A 194 15.94 13.96 -30.22
CA ALA A 194 16.92 15.04 -30.40
C ALA A 194 16.56 16.14 -31.43
N TYR A 195 15.28 16.36 -31.66
CA TYR A 195 14.79 17.48 -32.46
C TYR A 195 13.78 18.34 -31.69
N VAL A 196 13.66 19.62 -32.05
CA VAL A 196 12.60 20.52 -31.53
C VAL A 196 11.48 20.55 -32.57
N ALA A 197 10.35 19.93 -32.24
CA ALA A 197 9.23 19.80 -33.16
C ALA A 197 8.49 21.13 -33.36
N GLN A 198 7.74 21.22 -34.45
CA GLN A 198 6.93 22.41 -34.74
C GLN A 198 5.85 22.61 -33.67
N PRO A 199 5.55 23.86 -33.27
CA PRO A 199 4.46 24.13 -32.35
C PRO A 199 3.13 23.53 -32.83
N GLY A 200 2.38 22.91 -31.93
CA GLY A 200 1.07 22.29 -32.22
C GLY A 200 1.13 20.82 -32.61
N THR A 201 2.31 20.22 -32.87
CA THR A 201 2.43 18.77 -33.14
C THR A 201 2.49 17.92 -31.87
N HIS A 202 2.69 18.55 -30.71
CA HIS A 202 2.84 17.91 -29.41
C HIS A 202 2.24 18.80 -28.32
N GLN A 203 1.98 18.24 -27.14
CA GLN A 203 1.59 18.99 -25.96
C GLN A 203 2.75 19.91 -25.53
N PRO A 204 2.54 21.22 -25.37
CA PRO A 204 3.62 22.13 -25.01
C PRO A 204 4.05 21.99 -23.53
N ALA A 205 3.21 21.42 -22.69
CA ALA A 205 3.50 21.21 -21.27
C ALA A 205 2.69 20.04 -20.71
N GLY A 206 3.15 19.51 -19.60
CA GLY A 206 2.44 18.49 -18.84
C GLY A 206 3.19 18.17 -17.55
N VAL A 207 2.84 17.06 -16.93
CA VAL A 207 3.53 16.52 -15.76
C VAL A 207 4.19 15.22 -16.16
N LEU A 208 5.45 15.03 -15.78
CA LEU A 208 6.13 13.75 -15.88
C LEU A 208 6.43 13.20 -14.50
N ILE A 209 6.10 11.92 -14.33
CA ILE A 209 6.37 11.17 -13.10
C ILE A 209 7.22 9.95 -13.47
N GLY A 210 8.47 9.98 -13.03
CA GLY A 210 9.42 8.89 -13.20
C GLY A 210 9.14 7.80 -12.19
N VAL A 211 8.89 6.59 -12.67
CA VAL A 211 8.56 5.44 -11.84
C VAL A 211 9.59 4.33 -12.07
N CYS A 212 10.20 3.84 -11.00
CA CYS A 212 11.09 2.69 -11.05
C CYS A 212 10.29 1.38 -11.15
N LEU A 213 10.05 0.94 -12.38
CA LEU A 213 9.34 -0.30 -12.68
C LEU A 213 10.20 -1.53 -12.35
N PRO A 214 9.59 -2.72 -12.13
CA PRO A 214 10.31 -3.92 -11.73
C PRO A 214 11.41 -4.32 -12.72
N ARG A 215 12.57 -4.73 -12.21
CA ARG A 215 13.75 -5.08 -13.00
C ARG A 215 14.36 -6.41 -12.55
N ALA A 216 14.61 -7.30 -13.51
CA ALA A 216 15.15 -8.63 -13.27
C ALA A 216 16.31 -8.98 -14.23
N ASP A 217 17.06 -7.99 -14.70
CA ASP A 217 18.08 -8.20 -15.74
C ASP A 217 19.19 -9.18 -15.34
N ARG A 218 19.43 -9.32 -14.04
CA ARG A 218 20.54 -10.09 -13.48
C ARG A 218 20.12 -10.96 -12.28
N PRO A 219 20.49 -12.26 -12.26
CA PRO A 219 20.23 -13.16 -11.16
C PRO A 219 20.81 -12.65 -9.85
N GLY A 220 20.02 -12.72 -8.78
CA GLY A 220 20.40 -12.29 -7.43
C GLY A 220 20.47 -10.77 -7.22
N CYS A 221 20.14 -9.95 -8.23
CA CYS A 221 20.23 -8.49 -8.16
C CYS A 221 18.85 -7.83 -8.39
N HIS A 222 18.70 -6.56 -8.02
CA HIS A 222 17.44 -5.80 -8.19
C HIS A 222 16.22 -6.57 -7.64
N ASP A 223 15.13 -6.69 -8.40
CA ASP A 223 13.91 -7.37 -7.96
C ASP A 223 13.99 -8.90 -8.09
N TRP A 224 15.02 -9.45 -8.75
CA TRP A 224 15.18 -10.89 -9.00
C TRP A 224 15.05 -11.76 -7.73
N PRO A 225 15.70 -11.46 -6.59
CA PRO A 225 15.62 -12.31 -5.39
C PRO A 225 14.20 -12.47 -4.82
N HIS A 226 13.28 -11.56 -5.17
CA HIS A 226 11.92 -11.48 -4.64
C HIS A 226 10.88 -11.97 -5.66
N VAL A 227 11.10 -11.64 -6.94
CA VAL A 227 10.14 -11.87 -8.04
C VAL A 227 10.42 -13.16 -8.80
N VAL A 228 11.68 -13.60 -8.89
CA VAL A 228 12.04 -14.79 -9.69
C VAL A 228 12.40 -15.95 -8.76
N VAL A 229 11.78 -17.10 -9.00
CA VAL A 229 12.01 -18.36 -8.28
C VAL A 229 12.78 -19.32 -9.17
N THR A 230 13.99 -19.71 -8.77
CA THR A 230 14.81 -20.68 -9.54
C THR A 230 15.33 -21.80 -8.63
N PRO A 231 15.63 -23.00 -9.15
CA PRO A 231 16.19 -24.09 -8.35
C PRO A 231 17.56 -23.74 -7.75
N ALA A 232 18.37 -22.91 -8.43
CA ALA A 232 19.68 -22.50 -7.94
C ALA A 232 19.60 -21.47 -6.80
N GLN A 233 18.65 -20.53 -6.87
CA GLN A 233 18.51 -19.47 -5.88
C GLN A 233 17.64 -19.88 -4.69
N ASN A 234 16.45 -20.44 -4.95
CA ASN A 234 15.40 -20.62 -3.95
C ASN A 234 15.57 -21.93 -3.17
N THR A 235 16.72 -22.08 -2.51
CA THR A 235 17.06 -23.23 -1.68
C THR A 235 16.98 -22.89 -0.19
N LEU A 236 16.79 -23.92 0.64
CA LEU A 236 16.85 -23.78 2.11
C LEU A 236 18.19 -23.17 2.58
N ALA A 237 19.30 -23.56 1.94
CA ALA A 237 20.63 -23.07 2.27
C ALA A 237 20.78 -21.56 2.01
N ASN A 238 20.08 -21.02 1.01
CA ASN A 238 20.05 -19.60 0.70
C ASN A 238 19.02 -18.83 1.52
N GLY A 239 18.31 -19.49 2.44
CA GLY A 239 17.35 -18.86 3.34
C GLY A 239 15.91 -18.82 2.82
N TYR A 240 15.62 -19.49 1.70
CA TYR A 240 14.27 -19.58 1.13
C TYR A 240 13.48 -20.73 1.73
N GLY A 241 12.16 -20.57 1.79
CA GLY A 241 11.19 -21.57 2.22
C GLY A 241 10.93 -21.62 3.72
N ARG A 242 9.82 -22.25 4.10
CA ARG A 242 9.30 -22.22 5.47
C ARG A 242 10.30 -22.80 6.47
N ALA A 243 10.98 -23.88 6.10
CA ALA A 243 11.95 -24.55 6.95
C ALA A 243 13.19 -23.69 7.24
N ALA A 244 13.51 -22.71 6.38
CA ALA A 244 14.64 -21.82 6.61
C ALA A 244 14.43 -20.92 7.85
N LEU A 245 13.18 -20.65 8.24
CA LEU A 245 12.85 -19.88 9.45
C LEU A 245 13.28 -20.57 10.75
N ALA A 246 13.47 -21.90 10.73
CA ALA A 246 13.97 -22.66 11.88
C ALA A 246 15.49 -22.52 12.09
N CYS A 247 16.20 -21.80 11.20
CA CYS A 247 17.64 -21.60 11.33
C CYS A 247 17.95 -20.80 12.62
N PRO A 248 18.70 -21.38 13.58
CA PRO A 248 18.97 -20.73 14.87
C PRO A 248 19.90 -19.51 14.73
N ARG A 249 20.72 -19.47 13.67
CA ARG A 249 21.66 -18.37 13.37
C ARG A 249 21.56 -17.97 11.90
N PRO A 250 20.52 -17.21 11.50
CA PRO A 250 20.35 -16.81 10.12
C PRO A 250 21.46 -15.85 9.68
N SER A 251 21.93 -16.04 8.45
CA SER A 251 22.95 -15.20 7.83
C SER A 251 22.43 -13.76 7.65
N PRO A 252 23.32 -12.76 7.48
CA PRO A 252 22.88 -11.38 7.17
C PRO A 252 21.99 -11.30 5.92
N ALA A 253 22.30 -12.10 4.89
CA ALA A 253 21.50 -12.19 3.67
C ALA A 253 20.10 -12.76 3.95
N GLN A 254 20.00 -13.83 4.75
CA GLN A 254 18.71 -14.41 5.13
C GLN A 254 17.88 -13.43 5.98
N ARG A 255 18.50 -12.68 6.88
CA ARG A 255 17.81 -11.64 7.67
C ARG A 255 17.22 -10.56 6.77
N LEU A 256 17.99 -10.11 5.78
CA LEU A 256 17.51 -9.14 4.80
C LEU A 256 16.40 -9.72 3.93
N LEU A 257 16.53 -10.98 3.50
CA LEU A 257 15.49 -11.69 2.75
C LEU A 257 14.17 -11.76 3.53
N ASN A 258 14.22 -12.01 4.84
CA ASN A 258 13.04 -12.01 5.71
C ASN A 258 12.43 -10.61 5.87
N VAL A 259 13.23 -9.55 5.90
CA VAL A 259 12.75 -8.16 5.89
C VAL A 259 11.96 -7.88 4.61
N TRP A 260 12.48 -8.29 3.46
CA TRP A 260 11.77 -8.17 2.19
C TRP A 260 10.50 -9.02 2.14
N ALA A 261 10.55 -10.26 2.62
CA ALA A 261 9.36 -11.11 2.70
C ALA A 261 8.27 -10.49 3.58
N LYS A 262 8.65 -9.88 4.72
CA LYS A 262 7.73 -9.11 5.59
C LYS A 262 7.14 -7.91 4.86
N PHE A 263 7.97 -7.15 4.14
CA PHE A 263 7.54 -5.98 3.39
C PHE A 263 6.51 -6.33 2.30
N TYR A 264 6.72 -7.42 1.55
CA TYR A 264 5.77 -7.91 0.55
C TYR A 264 4.66 -8.81 1.11
N ARG A 265 4.69 -9.10 2.42
CA ARG A 265 3.77 -10.00 3.13
C ARG A 265 3.70 -11.41 2.51
N VAL A 266 4.87 -11.99 2.25
CA VAL A 266 5.01 -13.35 1.72
C VAL A 266 5.35 -14.31 2.85
N GLY A 267 4.65 -15.43 2.91
CA GLY A 267 4.82 -16.47 3.93
C GLY A 267 3.53 -16.73 4.70
N ASP A 268 3.66 -17.20 5.94
CA ASP A 268 2.52 -17.42 6.84
C ASP A 268 2.26 -16.10 7.58
N VAL A 269 1.41 -15.30 6.94
CA VAL A 269 1.06 -13.95 7.36
C VAL A 269 0.41 -13.97 8.74
N ASP A 270 -0.47 -14.93 9.02
CA ASP A 270 -1.26 -15.02 10.25
C ASP A 270 -0.39 -15.33 11.47
N ARG A 271 0.72 -16.05 11.27
CA ARG A 271 1.68 -16.38 12.34
C ARG A 271 2.92 -15.47 12.38
N SER A 272 2.95 -14.35 11.65
CA SER A 272 4.14 -13.46 11.53
C SER A 272 5.38 -14.15 10.96
N ARG A 273 5.21 -15.19 10.14
CA ARG A 273 6.31 -16.02 9.65
C ARG A 273 6.57 -15.72 8.17
N PHE A 274 7.28 -14.62 7.95
CA PHE A 274 7.56 -14.11 6.60
C PHE A 274 8.78 -14.78 5.97
N HIS A 275 8.60 -15.35 4.79
CA HIS A 275 9.64 -15.99 3.99
C HIS A 275 9.22 -16.01 2.52
N PHE A 276 10.19 -15.95 1.61
CA PHE A 276 9.94 -16.28 0.20
C PHE A 276 9.91 -17.79 0.01
N PRO A 277 9.17 -18.31 -0.98
CA PRO A 277 9.07 -19.74 -1.23
C PRO A 277 10.43 -20.33 -1.63
N SER A 278 10.67 -21.56 -1.21
CA SER A 278 11.64 -22.45 -1.85
C SER A 278 11.16 -22.90 -3.23
N TRP A 279 12.08 -23.41 -4.04
CA TRP A 279 11.79 -23.99 -5.35
C TRP A 279 10.71 -25.07 -5.26
N GLU A 280 10.85 -26.00 -4.29
CA GLU A 280 9.90 -27.10 -4.12
C GLU A 280 8.51 -26.62 -3.68
N GLU A 281 8.43 -25.63 -2.78
CA GLU A 281 7.15 -25.04 -2.38
C GLU A 281 6.45 -24.31 -3.54
N ALA A 282 7.21 -23.59 -4.38
CA ALA A 282 6.65 -22.93 -5.56
C ALA A 282 6.16 -23.96 -6.59
N LYS A 283 6.92 -25.02 -6.83
CA LYS A 283 6.57 -26.11 -7.75
C LYS A 283 5.37 -26.93 -7.26
N ALA A 284 5.22 -27.10 -5.94
CA ALA A 284 4.10 -27.79 -5.33
C ALA A 284 2.82 -26.95 -5.25
N CYS A 285 2.87 -25.65 -5.57
CA CYS A 285 1.72 -24.77 -5.52
C CYS A 285 0.69 -25.14 -6.59
N THR A 286 -0.55 -25.41 -6.16
CA THR A 286 -1.67 -25.77 -7.05
C THR A 286 -2.54 -24.58 -7.45
N VAL A 287 -2.28 -23.39 -6.87
CA VAL A 287 -3.08 -22.19 -7.12
C VAL A 287 -2.66 -21.54 -8.44
N GLU A 288 -3.51 -21.69 -9.45
CA GLU A 288 -3.28 -21.19 -10.81
C GLU A 288 -2.98 -19.67 -10.82
N GLY A 289 -1.94 -19.29 -11.55
CA GLY A 289 -1.53 -17.90 -11.72
C GLY A 289 -0.66 -17.33 -10.59
N THR A 290 -0.39 -18.10 -9.52
CA THR A 290 0.51 -17.67 -8.44
C THR A 290 1.97 -17.65 -8.89
N TYR A 291 2.38 -18.71 -9.59
CA TYR A 291 3.73 -18.87 -10.15
C TYR A 291 3.63 -19.11 -11.65
N LEU A 292 4.07 -18.15 -12.46
CA LEU A 292 4.06 -18.29 -13.92
C LEU A 292 5.40 -18.87 -14.39
N PRO A 293 5.43 -19.93 -15.19
CA PRO A 293 6.68 -20.51 -15.68
C PRO A 293 7.42 -19.52 -16.58
N LEU A 294 8.75 -19.50 -16.48
CA LEU A 294 9.59 -18.77 -17.42
C LEU A 294 9.60 -19.50 -18.78
N PRO A 295 9.42 -18.79 -19.92
CA PRO A 295 9.39 -19.43 -21.24
C PRO A 295 10.71 -20.11 -21.63
N SER A 296 11.83 -19.47 -21.28
CA SER A 296 13.16 -19.84 -21.78
C SER A 296 14.09 -20.47 -20.73
N SER A 297 13.63 -20.69 -19.49
CA SER A 297 14.47 -21.24 -18.42
C SER A 297 13.68 -21.96 -17.33
N GLU A 298 14.37 -22.79 -16.54
CA GLU A 298 13.77 -23.44 -15.38
C GLU A 298 13.59 -22.42 -14.25
N GLY A 299 12.34 -21.95 -14.08
CA GLY A 299 12.02 -20.94 -13.08
C GLY A 299 10.55 -20.51 -13.13
N PHE A 300 10.16 -19.72 -12.14
CA PHE A 300 8.84 -19.08 -12.08
C PHE A 300 8.93 -17.59 -11.75
N ILE A 301 7.97 -16.81 -12.23
CA ILE A 301 7.64 -15.49 -11.72
C ILE A 301 6.66 -15.63 -10.55
N ASN A 302 7.03 -15.08 -9.40
CA ASN A 302 6.17 -14.92 -8.23
C ASN A 302 5.21 -13.74 -8.45
N VAL A 303 4.03 -14.05 -8.99
CA VAL A 303 3.04 -13.05 -9.40
C VAL A 303 2.54 -12.20 -8.23
N PRO A 304 2.20 -12.74 -7.04
CA PRO A 304 1.81 -11.93 -5.89
C PRO A 304 2.84 -10.85 -5.54
N VAL A 305 4.13 -11.20 -5.54
CA VAL A 305 5.20 -10.24 -5.23
C VAL A 305 5.34 -9.19 -6.33
N LEU A 306 5.31 -9.60 -7.60
CA LEU A 306 5.37 -8.67 -8.73
C LEU A 306 4.20 -7.67 -8.71
N GLN A 307 2.99 -8.14 -8.44
CA GLN A 307 1.79 -7.32 -8.29
C GLN A 307 1.93 -6.30 -7.15
N GLN A 308 2.38 -6.73 -5.97
CA GLN A 308 2.63 -5.81 -4.85
C GLN A 308 3.73 -4.79 -5.20
N ARG A 309 4.82 -5.24 -5.84
CA ARG A 309 5.93 -4.39 -6.26
C ARG A 309 5.49 -3.29 -7.24
N LEU A 310 4.58 -3.60 -8.17
CA LEU A 310 3.99 -2.64 -9.09
C LEU A 310 3.10 -1.64 -8.34
N ARG A 311 2.18 -2.12 -7.49
CA ARG A 311 1.25 -1.24 -6.76
C ARG A 311 1.96 -0.24 -5.86
N LEU A 312 3.03 -0.66 -5.19
CA LEU A 312 3.83 0.19 -4.31
C LEU A 312 4.50 1.39 -5.01
N VAL A 313 4.60 1.38 -6.34
CA VAL A 313 5.12 2.52 -7.11
C VAL A 313 4.05 3.20 -7.98
N LEU A 314 2.99 2.48 -8.36
CA LEU A 314 1.87 3.03 -9.11
C LEU A 314 0.88 3.82 -8.22
N GLU A 315 0.72 3.45 -6.96
CA GLU A 315 -0.16 4.19 -6.03
C GLU A 315 0.34 5.63 -5.79
N PRO A 316 1.61 5.89 -5.44
CA PRO A 316 2.15 7.25 -5.40
C PRO A 316 1.99 8.00 -6.73
N PHE A 317 2.13 7.31 -7.86
CA PHE A 317 1.97 7.89 -9.19
C PHE A 317 0.55 8.41 -9.42
N PHE A 318 -0.49 7.60 -9.18
CA PHE A 318 -1.88 8.02 -9.36
C PHE A 318 -2.29 9.13 -8.39
N LEU A 319 -1.84 9.06 -7.14
CA LEU A 319 -2.10 10.10 -6.14
C LEU A 319 -1.42 11.43 -6.48
N GLU A 320 -0.16 11.40 -6.95
CA GLU A 320 0.53 12.58 -7.46
C GLU A 320 -0.17 13.15 -8.70
N ALA A 321 -0.60 12.31 -9.65
CA ALA A 321 -1.35 12.72 -10.83
C ALA A 321 -2.65 13.46 -10.45
N ASN A 322 -3.40 12.91 -9.49
CA ASN A 322 -4.61 13.51 -8.95
C ASN A 322 -4.33 14.85 -8.24
N GLU A 323 -3.30 14.93 -7.41
CA GLU A 323 -2.90 16.19 -6.74
C GLU A 323 -2.48 17.27 -7.76
N ARG A 324 -1.77 16.88 -8.82
CA ARG A 324 -1.32 17.80 -9.88
C ARG A 324 -2.49 18.34 -10.70
N ALA A 325 -3.42 17.48 -11.09
CA ALA A 325 -4.64 17.89 -11.79
C ALA A 325 -5.53 18.80 -10.93
N LYS A 326 -5.67 18.49 -9.63
CA LYS A 326 -6.34 19.37 -8.66
C LYS A 326 -5.69 20.75 -8.61
N ALA A 327 -4.37 20.81 -8.48
CA ALA A 327 -3.64 22.07 -8.41
C ALA A 327 -3.75 22.89 -9.72
N ALA A 328 -3.83 22.21 -10.86
CA ALA A 328 -4.06 22.82 -12.16
C ALA A 328 -5.54 23.17 -12.43
N ARG A 329 -6.47 22.86 -11.49
CA ARG A 329 -7.93 23.00 -11.66
C ARG A 329 -8.43 22.31 -12.94
N SER A 330 -7.89 21.13 -13.22
CA SER A 330 -8.15 20.36 -14.43
C SER A 330 -8.41 18.88 -14.09
N LYS A 331 -8.69 18.07 -15.11
CA LYS A 331 -8.71 16.61 -15.06
C LYS A 331 -7.42 16.05 -15.68
N ALA A 332 -6.86 15.01 -15.09
CA ALA A 332 -5.71 14.32 -15.62
C ALA A 332 -6.11 13.40 -16.78
N PHE A 333 -5.38 13.54 -17.89
CA PHE A 333 -5.23 12.53 -18.92
C PHE A 333 -3.91 11.81 -18.67
N VAL A 334 -3.99 10.59 -18.16
CA VAL A 334 -2.81 9.83 -17.70
C VAL A 334 -2.29 8.96 -18.84
N HIS A 335 -1.01 9.10 -19.16
CA HIS A 335 -0.30 8.24 -20.11
C HIS A 335 0.56 7.24 -19.33
N VAL A 336 0.40 5.94 -19.60
CA VAL A 336 1.28 4.89 -19.08
C VAL A 336 1.89 4.09 -20.23
N SER A 337 3.18 3.76 -20.09
CA SER A 337 3.93 2.93 -21.04
C SER A 337 4.18 1.53 -20.43
N PRO A 338 4.36 0.49 -21.25
CA PRO A 338 4.70 -0.84 -20.79
C PRO A 338 6.05 -0.84 -20.07
N PHE A 339 6.25 -1.89 -19.27
CA PHE A 339 7.53 -2.21 -18.67
C PHE A 339 8.02 -3.53 -19.22
N ASP A 340 9.35 -3.68 -19.32
CA ASP A 340 9.97 -4.90 -19.75
C ASP A 340 10.74 -5.54 -18.59
N LEU A 341 10.24 -6.70 -18.14
CA LEU A 341 10.94 -7.51 -17.15
C LEU A 341 11.93 -8.41 -17.89
N THR A 342 13.15 -7.90 -18.12
CA THR A 342 14.14 -8.62 -18.93
C THR A 342 15.17 -9.38 -18.10
N HIS A 343 15.87 -10.34 -18.73
CA HIS A 343 17.12 -10.97 -18.28
C HIS A 343 18.06 -11.10 -19.48
N HIS A 344 19.26 -10.51 -19.41
CA HIS A 344 20.20 -10.42 -20.54
C HIS A 344 19.59 -9.85 -21.84
N GLY A 345 18.64 -8.92 -21.72
CA GLY A 345 17.95 -8.31 -22.86
C GLY A 345 16.81 -9.15 -23.44
N GLU A 346 16.53 -10.34 -22.89
CA GLU A 346 15.38 -11.18 -23.25
C GLU A 346 14.25 -10.99 -22.23
N ALA A 347 13.00 -10.89 -22.69
CA ALA A 347 11.85 -10.77 -21.80
C ALA A 347 11.63 -12.08 -21.01
N LEU A 348 11.43 -11.96 -19.69
CA LEU A 348 11.14 -13.11 -18.81
C LEU A 348 9.70 -13.62 -18.96
N LEU A 349 8.82 -12.83 -19.56
CA LEU A 349 7.43 -13.16 -19.87
C LEU A 349 7.06 -12.60 -21.24
N GLU A 350 6.06 -13.18 -21.87
CA GLU A 350 5.49 -12.65 -23.11
C GLU A 350 4.96 -11.22 -22.89
N PRO A 351 5.12 -10.31 -23.88
CA PRO A 351 4.66 -8.92 -23.77
C PRO A 351 3.19 -8.78 -23.36
N GLU A 352 2.28 -9.61 -23.88
CA GLU A 352 0.86 -9.56 -23.49
C GLU A 352 0.67 -9.93 -22.01
N THR A 353 1.46 -10.87 -21.49
CA THR A 353 1.40 -11.28 -20.09
C THR A 353 1.92 -10.17 -19.17
N GLN A 354 3.04 -9.52 -19.52
CA GLN A 354 3.55 -8.37 -18.75
C GLN A 354 2.55 -7.22 -18.76
N GLY A 355 1.99 -6.91 -19.94
CA GLY A 355 1.00 -5.87 -20.11
C GLY A 355 -0.26 -6.12 -19.29
N ARG A 356 -0.77 -7.35 -19.29
CA ARG A 356 -1.91 -7.76 -18.45
C ARG A 356 -1.61 -7.59 -16.96
N LEU A 357 -0.45 -8.04 -16.48
CA LEU A 357 -0.08 -7.91 -15.06
C LEU A 357 0.04 -6.45 -14.63
N PHE A 358 0.60 -5.59 -15.48
CA PHE A 358 0.65 -4.14 -15.23
C PHE A 358 -0.75 -3.54 -15.16
N ALA A 359 -1.61 -3.85 -16.15
CA ALA A 359 -2.98 -3.36 -16.17
C ALA A 359 -3.77 -3.82 -14.95
N GLU A 360 -3.64 -5.09 -14.54
CA GLU A 360 -4.26 -5.62 -13.31
C GLU A 360 -3.82 -4.83 -12.06
N ALA A 361 -2.54 -4.46 -11.96
CA ALA A 361 -2.04 -3.63 -10.87
C ALA A 361 -2.66 -2.22 -10.89
N CYS A 362 -2.76 -1.59 -12.06
CA CYS A 362 -3.45 -0.30 -12.23
C CYS A 362 -4.92 -0.41 -11.82
N MET A 363 -5.66 -1.40 -12.35
CA MET A 363 -7.09 -1.55 -12.11
C MET A 363 -7.41 -1.71 -10.62
N ALA A 364 -6.64 -2.53 -9.90
CA ALA A 364 -6.79 -2.69 -8.46
C ALA A 364 -6.66 -1.35 -7.71
N LEU A 365 -5.79 -0.45 -8.16
CA LEU A 365 -5.62 0.88 -7.57
C LEU A 365 -6.75 1.83 -7.97
N LEU A 366 -7.20 1.82 -9.22
CA LEU A 366 -8.30 2.69 -9.68
C LEU A 366 -9.62 2.42 -8.97
N GLN A 367 -9.83 1.16 -8.57
CA GLN A 367 -11.02 0.73 -7.83
C GLN A 367 -10.93 1.01 -6.32
N SER A 368 -9.71 1.19 -5.77
CA SER A 368 -9.51 1.41 -4.33
C SER A 368 -9.13 2.84 -3.96
N LEU A 369 -8.70 3.65 -4.93
CA LEU A 369 -8.29 5.04 -4.69
C LEU A 369 -9.40 6.01 -5.11
N ALA A 370 -9.76 6.92 -4.20
CA ALA A 370 -10.57 8.08 -4.54
C ALA A 370 -9.75 9.08 -5.37
N LEU A 371 -9.91 9.06 -6.70
CA LEU A 371 -9.15 9.87 -7.67
C LEU A 371 -10.06 10.89 -8.41
N PRO A 372 -10.67 11.87 -7.72
CA PRO A 372 -11.67 12.77 -8.29
C PRO A 372 -11.18 13.61 -9.47
N HIS A 373 -9.87 13.77 -9.65
CA HIS A 373 -9.27 14.55 -10.72
C HIS A 373 -8.65 13.70 -11.83
N VAL A 374 -8.72 12.37 -11.78
CA VAL A 374 -8.27 11.50 -12.87
C VAL A 374 -9.47 11.12 -13.74
N ALA A 375 -9.43 11.46 -15.03
CA ALA A 375 -10.56 11.21 -15.95
C ALA A 375 -10.25 10.13 -16.98
N ASP A 376 -9.02 10.09 -17.48
CA ASP A 376 -8.61 9.19 -18.57
C ASP A 376 -7.28 8.52 -18.23
N ILE A 377 -7.15 7.25 -18.59
CA ILE A 377 -5.89 6.50 -18.55
C ILE A 377 -5.66 5.85 -19.91
N TYR A 378 -4.51 6.11 -20.50
CA TYR A 378 -4.11 5.62 -21.80
C TYR A 378 -2.94 4.65 -21.64
N PHE A 379 -3.18 3.38 -21.95
CA PHE A 379 -2.19 2.32 -22.02
C PHE A 379 -1.52 2.32 -23.40
N ALA A 380 -0.42 3.07 -23.53
CA ALA A 380 0.29 3.27 -24.79
C ALA A 380 1.25 2.10 -25.08
N GLY A 381 1.10 1.42 -26.22
CA GLY A 381 2.02 0.35 -26.66
C GLY A 381 1.84 -1.01 -25.96
N PHE A 382 0.71 -1.23 -25.29
CA PHE A 382 0.40 -2.51 -24.62
C PHE A 382 -0.17 -3.53 -25.62
N GLN A 383 0.63 -4.52 -26.00
CA GLN A 383 0.24 -5.57 -26.95
C GLN A 383 -0.86 -6.48 -26.38
N GLY A 384 -1.91 -6.72 -27.18
CA GLY A 384 -3.00 -7.64 -26.83
C GLY A 384 -3.87 -7.23 -25.63
N LEU A 385 -3.69 -6.02 -25.08
CA LEU A 385 -4.44 -5.54 -23.94
C LEU A 385 -5.81 -4.98 -24.38
N ALA A 386 -6.88 -5.50 -23.78
CA ALA A 386 -8.25 -5.04 -24.02
C ALA A 386 -8.96 -4.77 -22.68
N PRO A 387 -8.68 -3.63 -22.01
CA PRO A 387 -9.34 -3.28 -20.77
C PRO A 387 -10.82 -2.90 -21.02
N PRO A 388 -11.68 -2.93 -19.98
CA PRO A 388 -13.02 -2.36 -20.11
C PRO A 388 -12.93 -0.87 -20.50
N PRO A 389 -13.93 -0.31 -21.21
CA PRO A 389 -13.87 1.08 -21.66
C PRO A 389 -13.83 2.11 -20.52
N GLN A 390 -14.33 1.72 -19.35
CA GLN A 390 -14.30 2.55 -18.15
C GLN A 390 -14.33 1.69 -16.88
N VAL A 391 -13.90 2.29 -15.77
CA VAL A 391 -13.91 1.70 -14.43
C VAL A 391 -14.53 2.69 -13.43
N PRO A 392 -15.44 2.24 -12.55
CA PRO A 392 -15.97 3.11 -11.50
C PRO A 392 -14.86 3.48 -10.51
N SER A 393 -14.79 4.76 -10.14
CA SER A 393 -13.91 5.25 -9.08
C SER A 393 -14.70 5.44 -7.79
N PRO A 394 -14.11 5.16 -6.61
CA PRO A 394 -14.67 5.53 -5.31
C PRO A 394 -15.03 7.02 -5.18
N ALA A 395 -14.47 7.88 -6.02
CA ALA A 395 -14.79 9.31 -6.06
C ALA A 395 -16.17 9.64 -6.72
N GLY A 396 -16.95 8.63 -7.12
CA GLY A 396 -18.31 8.82 -7.64
C GLY A 396 -18.39 9.12 -9.14
N HIS A 397 -17.31 8.91 -9.90
CA HIS A 397 -17.28 9.05 -11.36
C HIS A 397 -16.62 7.83 -12.01
N ALA A 398 -16.75 7.69 -13.33
CA ALA A 398 -16.06 6.67 -14.10
C ALA A 398 -14.77 7.21 -14.73
N ILE A 399 -13.68 6.44 -14.64
CA ILE A 399 -12.40 6.71 -15.30
C ILE A 399 -12.40 5.96 -16.63
N ARG A 400 -12.16 6.66 -17.74
CA ARG A 400 -12.11 6.08 -19.08
C ARG A 400 -10.75 5.45 -19.35
N LEU A 401 -10.76 4.28 -19.96
CA LEU A 401 -9.55 3.53 -20.29
C LEU A 401 -9.39 3.45 -21.80
N HIS A 402 -8.17 3.71 -22.25
CA HIS A 402 -7.81 3.74 -23.66
C HIS A 402 -6.58 2.86 -23.90
N THR A 403 -6.49 2.30 -25.10
CA THR A 403 -5.35 1.49 -25.57
C THR A 403 -4.99 1.89 -26.98
N GLY A 404 -3.72 1.81 -27.34
CA GLY A 404 -3.24 2.04 -28.69
C GLY A 404 -1.80 2.53 -28.70
N GLU A 405 -1.34 2.95 -29.87
CA GLU A 405 -0.04 3.58 -30.02
C GLU A 405 -0.15 5.08 -29.77
N ARG A 406 0.75 5.61 -28.94
CA ARG A 406 0.81 7.03 -28.58
C ARG A 406 2.21 7.36 -28.06
N SER A 407 2.76 8.49 -28.50
CA SER A 407 3.99 9.04 -27.92
C SER A 407 3.68 9.84 -26.65
N LEU A 408 4.64 9.91 -25.73
CA LEU A 408 4.46 10.48 -24.39
C LEU A 408 3.82 11.87 -24.37
N ALA A 409 4.18 12.74 -25.32
CA ALA A 409 3.75 14.12 -25.42
C ALA A 409 2.82 14.40 -26.62
N ASP A 410 2.18 13.38 -27.20
CA ASP A 410 1.16 13.61 -28.22
C ASP A 410 0.02 14.50 -27.70
N PRO A 411 -0.70 15.24 -28.56
CA PRO A 411 -1.87 16.00 -28.15
C PRO A 411 -2.91 15.15 -27.39
N VAL A 412 -3.46 15.67 -26.28
CA VAL A 412 -4.59 15.03 -25.58
C VAL A 412 -5.91 15.41 -26.25
N PRO A 413 -6.94 14.53 -26.23
CA PRO A 413 -8.22 14.81 -26.89
C PRO A 413 -8.95 16.04 -26.36
N ASP A 414 -8.90 16.29 -25.05
CA ASP A 414 -9.42 17.50 -24.42
C ASP A 414 -8.27 18.47 -24.12
N PRO A 415 -8.17 19.62 -24.81
CA PRO A 415 -7.12 20.61 -24.57
C PRO A 415 -7.12 21.20 -23.16
N ALA A 416 -8.23 21.10 -22.42
CA ALA A 416 -8.30 21.54 -21.03
C ALA A 416 -7.72 20.51 -20.05
N ALA A 417 -7.55 19.25 -20.46
CA ALA A 417 -7.03 18.18 -19.64
C ALA A 417 -5.51 18.31 -19.43
N LEU A 418 -5.05 18.02 -18.22
CA LEU A 418 -3.64 17.97 -17.89
C LEU A 418 -3.05 16.62 -18.31
N LEU A 419 -2.11 16.62 -19.25
CA LEU A 419 -1.31 15.44 -19.56
C LEU A 419 -0.41 15.08 -18.37
N VAL A 420 -0.54 13.85 -17.85
CA VAL A 420 0.34 13.29 -16.82
C VAL A 420 0.95 12.00 -17.34
N GLY A 421 2.25 12.03 -17.66
CA GLY A 421 2.97 10.89 -18.23
C GLY A 421 3.80 10.13 -17.20
N LEU A 422 3.63 8.80 -17.17
CA LEU A 422 4.60 7.90 -16.55
C LEU A 422 5.77 7.68 -17.51
N TYR A 423 7.00 7.84 -17.04
CA TYR A 423 8.17 7.32 -17.75
C TYR A 423 8.96 6.36 -16.86
N PRO A 424 9.57 5.29 -17.43
CA PRO A 424 10.43 4.40 -16.66
C PRO A 424 11.65 5.14 -16.14
N LEU A 425 11.89 5.11 -14.83
CA LEU A 425 13.07 5.69 -14.18
C LEU A 425 14.00 4.54 -13.72
N PRO A 426 15.28 4.50 -14.10
CA PRO A 426 16.20 3.51 -13.56
C PRO A 426 16.49 3.77 -12.08
N SER A 427 16.47 2.72 -11.26
CA SER A 427 16.87 2.80 -9.85
C SER A 427 18.39 2.93 -9.66
N ASN A 428 19.15 2.67 -10.73
CA ASN A 428 20.60 2.58 -10.73
C ASN A 428 21.27 3.57 -11.71
N ALA A 429 20.59 4.61 -12.16
CA ALA A 429 21.18 5.69 -12.95
C ALA A 429 20.43 7.01 -12.70
N LEU A 430 21.04 8.13 -13.10
CA LEU A 430 20.35 9.42 -13.14
C LEU A 430 19.26 9.43 -14.22
N VAL A 431 18.33 10.39 -14.11
CA VAL A 431 17.25 10.58 -15.09
C VAL A 431 17.81 10.68 -16.51
N GLY A 432 17.19 9.96 -17.46
CA GLY A 432 17.58 9.94 -18.86
C GLY A 432 18.52 8.83 -19.27
N ASN A 433 19.33 8.26 -18.36
CA ASN A 433 20.21 7.11 -18.61
C ASN A 433 21.02 7.22 -19.92
N GLU A 434 20.65 6.49 -20.98
CA GLU A 434 21.30 6.53 -22.31
C GLU A 434 21.28 7.93 -22.95
N TYR A 435 20.36 8.81 -22.54
CA TYR A 435 20.35 10.22 -22.92
C TYR A 435 21.71 10.87 -22.71
N TRP A 436 22.41 10.59 -21.61
CA TRP A 436 23.71 11.20 -21.28
C TRP A 436 24.85 10.78 -22.22
N LEU A 437 24.63 9.74 -23.03
CA LEU A 437 25.56 9.26 -24.05
C LEU A 437 25.18 9.74 -25.46
N GLY A 438 24.19 10.63 -25.58
CA GLY A 438 23.67 11.09 -26.87
C GLY A 438 22.78 10.06 -27.57
N LEU A 439 22.32 9.03 -26.84
CA LEU A 439 21.53 7.93 -27.38
C LEU A 439 20.05 8.09 -27.03
N TYR A 440 19.44 9.05 -27.69
CA TYR A 440 18.14 9.63 -27.32
C TYR A 440 16.93 8.72 -27.53
N SER A 441 17.02 7.70 -28.38
CA SER A 441 15.91 6.81 -28.76
C SER A 441 16.07 5.37 -28.29
N MET A 442 17.13 5.07 -27.51
CA MET A 442 17.47 3.70 -27.12
C MET A 442 16.55 3.09 -26.06
N SER A 443 15.90 3.93 -25.27
CA SER A 443 15.01 3.50 -24.19
C SER A 443 13.91 4.53 -23.96
N ALA A 444 12.80 4.10 -23.34
CA ALA A 444 11.72 5.01 -22.95
C ALA A 444 12.19 6.11 -21.98
N THR A 445 13.22 5.84 -21.15
CA THR A 445 13.79 6.86 -20.26
C THR A 445 14.58 7.91 -21.05
N ALA A 446 15.34 7.49 -22.06
CA ALA A 446 16.08 8.39 -22.93
C ALA A 446 15.14 9.25 -23.80
N LEU A 447 14.05 8.67 -24.29
CA LEU A 447 13.01 9.40 -25.03
C LEU A 447 12.33 10.46 -24.16
N ALA A 448 11.90 10.09 -22.95
CA ALA A 448 11.30 11.03 -22.00
C ALA A 448 12.25 12.18 -21.64
N ALA A 449 13.54 11.87 -21.50
CA ALA A 449 14.58 12.87 -21.30
C ALA A 449 14.76 13.77 -22.53
N ALA A 450 14.86 13.21 -23.74
CA ALA A 450 15.10 13.96 -24.97
C ALA A 450 13.92 14.83 -25.40
N CYS A 451 12.68 14.46 -25.05
CA CYS A 451 11.49 15.22 -25.40
C CYS A 451 11.15 16.33 -24.41
N SER A 452 11.83 16.42 -23.25
CA SER A 452 11.39 17.28 -22.15
C SER A 452 12.54 17.90 -21.35
N THR A 453 12.20 18.76 -20.39
CA THR A 453 13.17 19.46 -19.51
C THR A 453 13.63 18.62 -18.30
N ILE A 454 13.16 17.38 -18.15
CA ILE A 454 13.48 16.53 -16.98
C ILE A 454 14.97 16.21 -16.77
N PRO A 455 15.88 16.21 -17.78
CA PRO A 455 17.30 15.97 -17.53
C PRO A 455 17.95 16.94 -16.52
N GLN A 456 17.39 18.14 -16.38
CA GLN A 456 17.80 19.10 -15.34
C GLN A 456 16.82 19.12 -14.17
N VAL A 457 15.50 19.12 -14.43
CA VAL A 457 14.47 19.27 -13.39
C VAL A 457 14.43 18.09 -12.42
N HIS A 458 14.62 16.86 -12.91
CA HIS A 458 14.63 15.64 -12.09
C HIS A 458 16.03 15.25 -11.60
N ASN A 459 17.09 15.97 -11.98
CA ASN A 459 18.46 15.60 -11.62
C ASN A 459 18.83 16.17 -10.24
N PRO A 460 19.08 15.33 -9.22
CA PRO A 460 19.41 15.78 -7.86
C PRO A 460 20.74 16.51 -7.74
N LEU A 461 21.60 16.42 -8.77
CA LEU A 461 22.87 17.13 -8.82
C LEU A 461 22.77 18.51 -9.50
N ILE A 462 21.62 18.82 -10.13
CA ILE A 462 21.33 20.11 -10.76
C ILE A 462 20.21 20.83 -9.99
N ASN A 463 19.11 20.13 -9.70
CA ASN A 463 17.96 20.67 -9.00
C ASN A 463 17.97 20.28 -7.49
N PRO A 464 18.29 21.20 -6.57
CA PRO A 464 18.34 20.93 -5.13
C PRO A 464 16.96 20.63 -4.50
N LYS A 465 15.86 20.84 -5.23
CA LYS A 465 14.52 20.44 -4.78
C LYS A 465 14.31 18.92 -4.88
N ILE A 466 15.10 18.23 -5.70
CA ILE A 466 15.17 16.76 -5.73
C ILE A 466 16.13 16.30 -4.63
N CYS A 467 15.65 16.32 -3.39
CA CYS A 467 16.43 15.95 -2.22
C CYS A 467 15.66 15.07 -1.25
N GLY A 468 16.38 14.32 -0.43
CA GLY A 468 15.83 13.34 0.50
C GLY A 468 14.90 13.94 1.55
N ALA A 469 15.05 15.23 1.84
CA ALA A 469 14.20 15.93 2.78
C ALA A 469 12.92 16.52 2.15
N ASN A 470 12.83 16.57 0.81
CA ASN A 470 11.64 17.00 0.06
C ASN A 470 10.85 15.80 -0.51
N VAL A 471 11.10 14.58 -0.02
CA VAL A 471 10.37 13.40 -0.49
C VAL A 471 8.94 13.46 0.01
N ARG A 472 7.98 13.38 -0.92
CA ARG A 472 6.56 13.28 -0.63
C ARG A 472 6.18 11.82 -0.41
N VAL A 473 5.55 11.55 0.73
CA VAL A 473 5.11 10.20 1.10
C VAL A 473 3.62 10.05 0.80
N TYR A 474 3.27 9.03 0.03
CA TYR A 474 1.91 8.66 -0.33
C TYR A 474 1.51 7.32 0.29
N GLY A 475 0.20 7.08 0.37
CA GLY A 475 -0.35 5.86 0.93
C GLY A 475 -0.44 5.87 2.46
N SER A 476 -1.18 4.90 2.95
CA SER A 476 -1.51 4.69 4.36
C SER A 476 -0.29 4.25 5.17
N PRO A 477 0.11 4.95 6.25
CA PRO A 477 1.16 4.45 7.12
C PRO A 477 0.73 3.11 7.75
N PRO A 478 1.66 2.19 8.04
CA PRO A 478 1.33 1.04 8.89
C PRO A 478 0.79 1.55 10.25
N PRO A 479 -0.10 0.80 10.92
CA PRO A 479 -0.64 1.18 12.21
C PRO A 479 0.49 1.61 13.15
N LYS A 480 0.38 2.82 13.70
CA LYS A 480 1.43 3.45 14.51
C LYS A 480 1.71 2.69 15.81
N TYR A 481 0.81 1.82 16.25
CA TYR A 481 0.83 1.28 17.60
C TYR A 481 0.78 -0.26 17.59
N LYS A 482 1.67 -0.89 18.38
CA LYS A 482 1.62 -2.32 18.71
C LYS A 482 0.77 -2.52 19.97
N ARG A 483 0.04 -3.64 20.08
CA ARG A 483 -0.60 -4.05 21.36
C ARG A 483 0.48 -4.11 22.46
N GLY A 484 0.23 -3.45 23.58
CA GLY A 484 1.15 -3.32 24.72
C GLY A 484 1.70 -1.91 24.99
N GLU A 485 1.79 -1.04 23.98
CA GLU A 485 1.98 0.41 24.22
C GLU A 485 0.63 1.12 24.49
N ILE A 486 -0.46 0.47 24.07
CA ILE A 486 -1.84 0.98 24.10
C ILE A 486 -2.49 0.77 25.48
N SER A 487 -2.14 -0.28 26.24
CA SER A 487 -2.82 -0.65 27.50
C SER A 487 -2.33 0.10 28.76
N ALA A 488 -1.31 0.97 28.65
CA ALA A 488 -0.59 1.45 29.83
C ALA A 488 -1.28 2.58 30.62
N ARG A 489 -2.38 3.18 30.11
CA ARG A 489 -2.99 4.37 30.74
C ARG A 489 -4.26 4.09 31.56
N PHE A 490 -5.19 3.25 31.09
CA PHE A 490 -6.43 2.90 31.81
C PHE A 490 -6.22 1.76 32.84
N GLY A 491 -5.14 0.99 32.68
CA GLY A 491 -4.79 -0.17 33.51
C GLY A 491 -5.48 -1.47 33.03
N PRO A 492 -5.00 -2.65 33.45
CA PRO A 492 -5.66 -3.93 33.14
C PRO A 492 -7.01 -4.05 33.84
N TYR A 493 -7.86 -4.95 33.35
CA TYR A 493 -9.06 -5.38 34.09
C TYR A 493 -8.71 -5.79 35.52
N VAL A 494 -9.42 -5.18 36.47
CA VAL A 494 -9.38 -5.52 37.89
C VAL A 494 -10.85 -5.71 38.30
N PRO A 495 -11.24 -6.94 38.72
CA PRO A 495 -12.57 -7.20 39.25
C PRO A 495 -12.91 -6.24 40.39
N ASP A 496 -14.15 -5.75 40.42
CA ASP A 496 -14.70 -4.91 41.49
C ASP A 496 -13.90 -3.62 41.77
N ARG A 497 -13.17 -3.11 40.77
CA ARG A 497 -12.44 -1.83 40.85
C ARG A 497 -13.34 -0.65 41.17
N TYR A 498 -14.58 -0.66 40.68
CA TYR A 498 -15.53 0.45 40.78
C TYR A 498 -16.74 0.04 41.63
N SER A 499 -17.13 0.95 42.52
CA SER A 499 -18.26 0.72 43.44
C SER A 499 -19.61 0.95 42.76
N CYS A 500 -19.66 1.81 41.73
CA CYS A 500 -20.86 2.11 40.93
C CYS A 500 -20.51 2.46 39.48
N LEU A 501 -21.52 2.50 38.59
CA LEU A 501 -21.30 2.80 37.16
C LEU A 501 -20.88 4.25 36.93
N GLU A 502 -21.31 5.16 37.79
CA GLU A 502 -20.96 6.59 37.72
C GLU A 502 -19.45 6.80 37.88
N GLU A 503 -18.80 6.04 38.77
CA GLU A 503 -17.35 6.09 38.98
C GLU A 503 -16.59 5.64 37.71
N LEU A 504 -17.06 4.56 37.07
CA LEU A 504 -16.51 4.10 35.80
C LEU A 504 -16.71 5.14 34.67
N GLN A 505 -17.90 5.76 34.58
CA GLN A 505 -18.19 6.81 33.60
C GLN A 505 -17.31 8.05 33.81
N GLU A 506 -17.06 8.45 35.05
CA GLU A 506 -16.14 9.53 35.37
C GLU A 506 -14.71 9.21 34.93
N ASP A 507 -14.25 7.98 35.17
CA ASP A 507 -12.93 7.57 34.71
C ASP A 507 -12.86 7.55 33.18
N LEU A 508 -13.82 6.97 32.46
CA LEU A 508 -13.88 7.03 30.98
C LEU A 508 -13.79 8.47 30.45
N SER A 509 -14.48 9.42 31.11
CA SER A 509 -14.42 10.85 30.78
C SER A 509 -13.02 11.44 31.02
N ARG A 510 -12.37 11.13 32.16
CA ARG A 510 -11.00 11.57 32.48
C ARG A 510 -9.97 11.05 31.49
N TYR A 511 -10.21 9.87 30.94
CA TYR A 511 -9.38 9.28 29.89
C TYR A 511 -9.73 9.76 28.47
N GLY A 512 -10.61 10.76 28.36
CA GLY A 512 -10.82 11.52 27.14
C GLY A 512 -11.96 11.03 26.26
N VAL A 513 -12.80 10.10 26.72
CA VAL A 513 -14.04 9.74 26.02
C VAL A 513 -15.07 10.85 26.26
N GLU A 514 -15.27 11.70 25.26
CA GLU A 514 -16.13 12.88 25.37
C GLU A 514 -17.55 12.62 24.86
N ALA A 515 -17.69 11.86 23.76
CA ALA A 515 -18.97 11.51 23.15
C ALA A 515 -18.85 10.21 22.36
N CYS A 516 -19.85 9.32 22.48
CA CYS A 516 -19.93 8.08 21.71
C CYS A 516 -21.39 7.63 21.53
N ASN A 517 -21.71 7.04 20.39
CA ASN A 517 -23.03 6.45 20.14
C ASN A 517 -22.96 4.93 20.20
N LEU A 518 -24.06 4.28 20.58
CA LEU A 518 -24.12 2.83 20.75
C LEU A 518 -24.87 2.18 19.58
N ILE A 519 -24.33 1.08 19.05
CA ILE A 519 -25.01 0.17 18.13
C ILE A 519 -25.04 -1.21 18.80
N ILE A 520 -26.18 -1.90 18.76
CA ILE A 520 -26.34 -3.24 19.33
C ILE A 520 -26.62 -4.24 18.21
N GLY A 521 -25.89 -5.35 18.21
CA GLY A 521 -26.20 -6.53 17.42
C GLY A 521 -26.36 -7.75 18.30
N VAL A 522 -27.43 -8.50 18.08
CA VAL A 522 -27.79 -9.70 18.84
C VAL A 522 -27.79 -10.91 17.91
N ASP A 523 -27.08 -11.94 18.32
CA ASP A 523 -27.06 -13.24 17.68
C ASP A 523 -28.37 -13.99 17.95
N PHE A 524 -29.07 -14.43 16.89
CA PHE A 524 -30.29 -15.26 16.93
C PHE A 524 -30.06 -16.65 16.34
N THR A 525 -28.82 -17.15 16.31
CA THR A 525 -28.51 -18.49 15.78
C THR A 525 -29.02 -19.61 16.68
N ALA A 526 -29.23 -20.78 16.07
CA ALA A 526 -29.79 -21.97 16.73
C ALA A 526 -28.91 -22.53 17.84
N SER A 527 -27.61 -22.24 17.87
CA SER A 527 -26.71 -22.69 18.94
C SER A 527 -27.10 -22.15 20.32
N ASN A 528 -27.79 -21.01 20.37
CA ASN A 528 -28.32 -20.41 21.61
C ASN A 528 -29.34 -21.32 22.33
N LEU A 529 -29.89 -22.35 21.67
CA LEU A 529 -30.75 -23.34 22.29
C LEU A 529 -29.99 -24.27 23.25
N GLU A 530 -28.70 -24.49 23.00
CA GLU A 530 -27.88 -25.47 23.72
C GLU A 530 -26.73 -24.82 24.51
N GLN A 531 -26.31 -23.60 24.17
CA GLN A 531 -25.18 -22.91 24.79
C GLN A 531 -25.41 -22.39 26.22
N GLY A 532 -26.58 -22.64 26.81
CA GLY A 532 -26.88 -22.33 28.21
C GLY A 532 -26.78 -23.55 29.15
N GLN A 533 -26.24 -24.67 28.69
CA GLN A 533 -26.24 -25.93 29.44
C GLN A 533 -25.55 -25.82 30.81
N ARG A 534 -24.40 -25.16 30.87
CA ARG A 534 -23.62 -24.96 32.11
C ARG A 534 -23.87 -23.60 32.73
N THR A 535 -23.94 -22.56 31.91
CA THR A 535 -23.94 -21.14 32.34
C THR A 535 -25.34 -20.58 32.56
N PHE A 536 -26.39 -21.23 32.06
CA PHE A 536 -27.77 -20.78 32.21
C PHE A 536 -28.74 -21.91 32.57
N GLY A 537 -28.27 -22.88 33.35
CA GLY A 537 -29.10 -23.91 33.98
C GLY A 537 -29.83 -24.84 33.00
N GLY A 538 -29.27 -25.10 31.81
CA GLY A 538 -29.89 -25.95 30.80
C GLY A 538 -30.96 -25.26 29.96
N LYS A 539 -31.18 -23.95 30.15
CA LYS A 539 -32.14 -23.17 29.37
C LYS A 539 -31.47 -22.60 28.12
N SER A 540 -32.28 -22.28 27.11
CA SER A 540 -31.82 -21.45 26.00
C SER A 540 -31.36 -20.08 26.50
N LEU A 541 -30.29 -19.54 25.93
CA LEU A 541 -29.79 -18.20 26.24
C LEU A 541 -30.79 -17.09 25.90
N HIS A 542 -31.77 -17.36 25.02
CA HIS A 542 -32.88 -16.46 24.70
C HIS A 542 -34.15 -16.71 25.53
N HIS A 543 -34.12 -17.59 26.54
CA HIS A 543 -35.30 -17.84 27.36
C HIS A 543 -35.77 -16.53 28.03
N ILE A 544 -37.00 -16.12 27.73
CA ILE A 544 -37.66 -14.97 28.36
C ILE A 544 -38.37 -15.49 29.60
N ASP A 545 -37.92 -15.05 30.78
CA ASP A 545 -38.52 -15.45 32.05
C ASP A 545 -39.87 -14.72 32.28
N PRO A 546 -40.99 -15.45 32.41
CA PRO A 546 -42.28 -14.85 32.73
C PRO A 546 -42.31 -14.13 34.08
N GLU A 547 -41.41 -14.47 35.00
CA GLU A 547 -41.29 -13.84 36.33
C GLU A 547 -40.43 -12.57 36.33
N GLY A 548 -39.87 -12.19 35.18
CA GLY A 548 -39.12 -10.95 34.98
C GLY A 548 -37.61 -11.08 35.20
N GLY A 549 -37.08 -12.28 35.39
CA GLY A 549 -35.64 -12.54 35.34
C GLY A 549 -35.04 -12.21 33.97
N LEU A 550 -33.87 -11.58 33.95
CA LEU A 550 -33.18 -11.26 32.71
C LEU A 550 -32.31 -12.45 32.28
N ASN A 551 -32.32 -12.75 30.98
CA ASN A 551 -31.32 -13.65 30.40
C ASN A 551 -30.00 -12.92 30.10
N PRO A 552 -28.90 -13.63 29.81
CA PRO A 552 -27.59 -13.01 29.59
C PRO A 552 -27.59 -11.91 28.52
N TYR A 553 -28.37 -12.06 27.44
CA TYR A 553 -28.51 -11.02 26.42
C TYR A 553 -29.15 -9.75 26.96
N GLN A 554 -30.25 -9.88 27.71
CA GLN A 554 -30.93 -8.74 28.34
C GLN A 554 -30.06 -8.04 29.40
N GLU A 555 -29.28 -8.81 30.17
CA GLU A 555 -28.36 -8.26 31.16
C GLU A 555 -27.24 -7.46 30.50
N VAL A 556 -26.61 -8.01 29.46
CA VAL A 556 -25.56 -7.33 28.69
C VAL A 556 -26.08 -6.02 28.08
N MET A 557 -27.22 -6.05 27.38
CA MET A 557 -27.83 -4.84 26.81
C MET A 557 -28.15 -3.81 27.89
N SER A 558 -28.65 -4.25 29.04
CA SER A 558 -28.97 -3.36 30.17
C SER A 558 -27.74 -2.64 30.72
N VAL A 559 -26.64 -3.36 30.95
CA VAL A 559 -25.41 -2.76 31.48
C VAL A 559 -24.77 -1.82 30.46
N MET A 560 -24.67 -2.23 29.19
CA MET A 560 -24.03 -1.40 28.15
C MET A 560 -24.81 -0.11 27.88
N CYS A 561 -26.13 -0.17 27.76
CA CYS A 561 -26.96 1.02 27.56
C CYS A 561 -26.88 1.98 28.76
N ARG A 562 -26.91 1.48 30.01
CA ARG A 562 -26.79 2.34 31.20
C ARG A 562 -25.43 2.99 31.31
N THR A 563 -24.37 2.23 31.01
CA THR A 563 -22.99 2.73 31.12
C THR A 563 -22.68 3.76 30.05
N LEU A 564 -23.03 3.47 28.78
CA LEU A 564 -22.69 4.34 27.64
C LEU A 564 -23.73 5.43 27.36
N GLY A 565 -24.95 5.30 27.89
CA GLY A 565 -26.05 6.24 27.64
C GLY A 565 -25.72 7.70 27.97
N ARG A 566 -24.86 7.93 28.99
CA ARG A 566 -24.38 9.27 29.36
C ARG A 566 -23.54 9.95 28.27
N PHE A 567 -22.86 9.18 27.42
CA PHE A 567 -21.99 9.67 26.36
C PHE A 567 -22.71 9.79 25.00
N SER A 568 -23.94 9.27 24.91
CA SER A 568 -24.76 9.37 23.71
C SER A 568 -25.29 10.79 23.54
N GLU A 569 -25.14 11.33 22.33
CA GLU A 569 -25.56 12.71 22.04
C GLU A 569 -27.07 12.84 21.80
N ASP A 570 -27.72 11.77 21.30
CA ASP A 570 -29.14 11.78 20.93
C ASP A 570 -29.96 10.67 21.63
N GLY A 571 -29.32 9.81 22.43
CA GLY A 571 -29.97 8.71 23.14
C GLY A 571 -30.51 7.60 22.25
N ARG A 572 -30.18 7.60 20.95
CA ARG A 572 -30.69 6.64 19.97
C ARG A 572 -29.77 5.45 19.81
N VAL A 573 -30.34 4.25 19.83
CA VAL A 573 -29.61 2.99 19.76
C VAL A 573 -30.11 2.16 18.58
N PRO A 574 -29.42 2.17 17.42
CA PRO A 574 -29.66 1.20 16.37
C PRO A 574 -29.44 -0.22 16.92
N ALA A 575 -30.46 -1.07 16.83
CA ALA A 575 -30.44 -2.43 17.35
C ALA A 575 -30.86 -3.43 16.27
N PHE A 576 -30.01 -4.44 16.06
CA PHE A 576 -30.15 -5.41 14.98
C PHE A 576 -30.05 -6.84 15.50
N GLY A 577 -30.70 -7.77 14.80
CA GLY A 577 -30.50 -9.21 14.96
C GLY A 577 -29.88 -9.83 13.70
N PHE A 578 -29.17 -10.93 13.87
CA PHE A 578 -28.56 -11.71 12.78
C PHE A 578 -28.57 -13.20 13.10
N GLY A 579 -28.36 -14.07 12.11
CA GLY A 579 -28.32 -15.53 12.30
C GLY A 579 -29.68 -16.25 12.39
N ASP A 580 -30.80 -15.55 12.17
CA ASP A 580 -32.11 -16.20 12.03
C ASP A 580 -32.27 -16.82 10.64
N GLN A 581 -33.38 -17.53 10.41
CA GLN A 581 -33.63 -18.21 9.13
C GLN A 581 -33.73 -17.24 7.93
N GLU A 582 -34.14 -15.99 8.17
CA GLU A 582 -34.31 -14.97 7.13
C GLU A 582 -32.97 -14.32 6.77
N THR A 583 -32.14 -13.97 7.75
CA THR A 583 -30.87 -13.27 7.52
C THR A 583 -29.69 -14.19 7.29
N LYS A 584 -29.66 -15.35 7.96
CA LYS A 584 -28.53 -16.29 7.98
C LYS A 584 -27.20 -15.55 8.22
N ASP A 585 -26.21 -15.80 7.36
CA ASP A 585 -24.86 -15.22 7.34
C ASP A 585 -24.69 -14.05 6.37
N ASP A 586 -25.74 -13.65 5.65
CA ASP A 586 -25.68 -12.67 4.55
C ASP A 586 -26.23 -11.27 4.93
N ASP A 587 -27.12 -11.16 5.92
CA ASP A 587 -27.84 -9.91 6.23
C ASP A 587 -28.07 -9.68 7.74
N VAL A 588 -28.70 -8.55 8.09
CA VAL A 588 -29.20 -8.23 9.44
C VAL A 588 -30.64 -7.72 9.38
N PHE A 589 -31.42 -7.97 10.44
CA PHE A 589 -32.75 -7.37 10.60
C PHE A 589 -32.74 -6.30 11.70
N SER A 590 -33.50 -5.22 11.51
CA SER A 590 -33.71 -4.20 12.56
C SER A 590 -34.75 -4.66 13.57
N PHE A 591 -34.57 -4.32 14.85
CA PHE A 591 -35.55 -4.62 15.91
C PHE A 591 -36.91 -3.97 15.66
N TRP A 592 -36.91 -2.78 15.05
CA TRP A 592 -38.13 -2.05 14.68
C TRP A 592 -38.23 -1.86 13.15
N PRO A 593 -39.46 -1.77 12.61
CA PRO A 593 -39.69 -1.49 11.19
C PRO A 593 -38.98 -0.22 10.69
N ASP A 594 -38.74 -0.16 9.38
CA ASP A 594 -38.11 0.96 8.69
C ASP A 594 -36.71 1.35 9.21
N GLU A 595 -36.03 0.40 9.87
CA GLU A 595 -34.72 0.59 10.50
C GLU A 595 -34.69 1.75 11.52
N ARG A 596 -35.83 2.00 12.20
CA ARG A 596 -35.91 3.02 13.25
C ARG A 596 -35.00 2.65 14.43
N PRO A 597 -34.06 3.52 14.86
CA PRO A 597 -33.30 3.32 16.09
C PRO A 597 -34.19 3.30 17.33
N CYS A 598 -33.80 2.55 18.36
CA CYS A 598 -34.49 2.52 19.65
C CYS A 598 -34.23 3.81 20.44
N GLU A 599 -35.24 4.31 21.14
CA GLU A 599 -35.14 5.42 22.09
C GLU A 599 -34.84 4.87 23.49
N GLY A 600 -33.55 4.76 23.82
CA GLY A 600 -33.09 4.28 25.13
C GLY A 600 -33.18 2.76 25.34
N LEU A 601 -32.89 2.34 26.57
CA LEU A 601 -32.79 0.93 26.97
C LEU A 601 -34.15 0.22 26.90
N GLU A 602 -35.21 0.91 27.28
CA GLU A 602 -36.56 0.36 27.36
C GLU A 602 -37.04 -0.15 25.99
N GLU A 603 -36.81 0.63 24.92
CA GLU A 603 -37.16 0.22 23.55
C GLU A 603 -36.24 -0.88 23.00
N VAL A 604 -34.97 -0.92 23.41
CA VAL A 604 -34.05 -2.02 23.04
C VAL A 604 -34.55 -3.35 23.64
N LEU A 605 -34.88 -3.37 24.93
CA LEU A 605 -35.38 -4.56 25.61
C LEU A 605 -36.77 -4.97 25.09
N ALA A 606 -37.65 -4.00 24.82
CA ALA A 606 -38.95 -4.27 24.23
C ALA A 606 -38.82 -4.88 22.82
N GLY A 607 -37.95 -4.31 21.98
CA GLY A 607 -37.66 -4.83 20.65
C GLY A 607 -37.11 -6.25 20.70
N TYR A 608 -36.16 -6.52 21.61
CA TYR A 608 -35.64 -7.88 21.84
C TYR A 608 -36.74 -8.87 22.25
N ASN A 609 -37.55 -8.52 23.25
CA ASN A 609 -38.61 -9.39 23.77
C ASN A 609 -39.70 -9.69 22.74
N VAL A 610 -39.92 -8.80 21.78
CA VAL A 610 -40.86 -9.01 20.66
C VAL A 610 -40.24 -9.90 19.58
N ASN A 611 -38.96 -9.71 19.24
CA ASN A 611 -38.32 -10.44 18.14
C ASN A 611 -37.95 -11.89 18.50
N VAL A 612 -37.48 -12.15 19.73
CA VAL A 612 -37.09 -13.50 20.19
C VAL A 612 -38.15 -14.58 19.92
N PRO A 613 -39.43 -14.42 20.32
CA PRO A 613 -40.44 -15.45 20.08
C PRO A 613 -40.90 -15.56 18.63
N THR A 614 -40.66 -14.54 17.78
CA THR A 614 -41.15 -14.50 16.40
C THR A 614 -40.12 -14.98 15.37
N ARG A 615 -38.84 -14.99 15.72
CA ARG A 615 -37.74 -15.35 14.83
C ARG A 615 -37.47 -16.85 14.91
N ILE A 616 -37.08 -17.46 13.80
CA ILE A 616 -36.70 -18.88 13.74
C ILE A 616 -35.17 -18.95 13.77
N PRO A 617 -34.55 -19.47 14.84
CA PRO A 617 -33.09 -19.55 14.93
C PRO A 617 -32.48 -20.44 13.84
N SER A 618 -31.34 -20.03 13.27
CA SER A 618 -30.68 -20.77 12.19
C SER A 618 -29.15 -20.70 12.30
N GLY A 619 -28.48 -20.38 11.20
CA GLY A 619 -27.03 -20.25 11.05
C GLY A 619 -26.71 -20.21 9.54
N PRO A 620 -25.43 -20.09 9.13
CA PRO A 620 -24.22 -20.00 9.94
C PRO A 620 -24.08 -18.66 10.70
N THR A 621 -23.08 -18.54 11.57
CA THR A 621 -22.81 -17.32 12.35
C THR A 621 -21.67 -16.52 11.70
N ASN A 622 -21.99 -15.33 11.19
CA ASN A 622 -21.05 -14.40 10.55
C ASN A 622 -21.30 -12.97 11.07
N PHE A 623 -20.26 -12.27 11.53
CA PHE A 623 -20.40 -10.89 12.00
C PHE A 623 -20.25 -9.85 10.88
N ALA A 624 -19.79 -10.26 9.69
CA ALA A 624 -19.52 -9.34 8.60
C ALA A 624 -20.73 -8.48 8.21
N PRO A 625 -21.96 -9.02 8.05
CA PRO A 625 -23.13 -8.19 7.71
C PRO A 625 -23.41 -7.10 8.75
N LEU A 626 -23.34 -7.46 10.03
CA LEU A 626 -23.56 -6.53 11.15
C LEU A 626 -22.47 -5.45 11.22
N ILE A 627 -21.20 -5.84 11.08
CA ILE A 627 -20.08 -4.90 11.09
C ILE A 627 -20.17 -3.93 9.90
N ASN A 628 -20.54 -4.43 8.70
CA ASN A 628 -20.77 -3.59 7.53
C ASN A 628 -21.94 -2.62 7.76
N LYS A 629 -23.03 -3.07 8.37
CA LYS A 629 -24.14 -2.18 8.74
C LYS A 629 -23.69 -1.07 9.71
N ALA A 630 -22.87 -1.42 10.70
CA ALA A 630 -22.31 -0.43 11.61
C ALA A 630 -21.39 0.58 10.89
N ILE A 631 -20.57 0.12 9.94
CA ILE A 631 -19.76 0.99 9.08
C ILE A 631 -20.65 1.97 8.30
N ASP A 632 -21.78 1.51 7.74
CA ASP A 632 -22.71 2.38 7.03
C ASP A 632 -23.31 3.46 7.94
N ILE A 633 -23.67 3.10 9.18
CA ILE A 633 -24.17 4.04 10.18
C ILE A 633 -23.10 5.07 10.54
N VAL A 634 -21.88 4.65 10.87
CA VAL A 634 -20.76 5.57 11.16
C VAL A 634 -20.45 6.46 9.96
N THR A 635 -20.54 5.90 8.76
CA THR A 635 -20.33 6.65 7.52
C THR A 635 -21.44 7.67 7.30
N ARG A 636 -22.70 7.38 7.59
CA ARG A 636 -23.78 8.35 7.43
C ARG A 636 -23.75 9.44 8.51
N THR A 637 -23.55 9.05 9.76
CA THR A 637 -23.61 9.94 10.93
C THR A 637 -22.35 10.77 11.11
N LYS A 638 -21.19 10.25 10.68
CA LYS A 638 -19.85 10.84 10.90
C LYS A 638 -19.46 11.01 12.37
N LYS A 639 -20.10 10.26 13.28
CA LYS A 639 -19.82 10.29 14.72
C LYS A 639 -19.10 9.03 15.16
N TYR A 640 -18.44 9.09 16.32
CA TYR A 640 -17.88 7.90 16.96
C TYR A 640 -19.00 6.95 17.38
N HIS A 641 -18.86 5.66 17.04
CA HIS A 641 -19.76 4.61 17.49
C HIS A 641 -18.99 3.45 18.14
N ILE A 642 -19.65 2.82 19.11
CA ILE A 642 -19.27 1.54 19.68
C ILE A 642 -20.32 0.52 19.24
N LEU A 643 -19.91 -0.46 18.45
CA LEU A 643 -20.73 -1.63 18.12
C LEU A 643 -20.54 -2.67 19.21
N VAL A 644 -21.62 -3.03 19.89
CA VAL A 644 -21.69 -4.13 20.84
C VAL A 644 -22.34 -5.33 20.15
N ILE A 645 -21.56 -6.39 19.97
CA ILE A 645 -22.04 -7.68 19.45
C ILE A 645 -22.21 -8.62 20.64
N VAL A 646 -23.41 -9.15 20.84
CA VAL A 646 -23.69 -10.18 21.85
C VAL A 646 -23.91 -11.49 21.12
N ALA A 647 -23.06 -12.50 21.39
CA ALA A 647 -23.06 -13.76 20.66
C ALA A 647 -22.63 -14.95 21.54
N ASP A 648 -22.93 -16.18 21.10
CA ASP A 648 -22.70 -17.41 21.86
C ASP A 648 -21.38 -18.15 21.56
N GLY A 649 -20.56 -17.58 20.68
CA GLY A 649 -19.18 -18.00 20.40
C GLY A 649 -18.99 -18.97 19.24
N LYS A 650 -20.05 -19.51 18.64
CA LYS A 650 -19.94 -20.45 17.50
C LYS A 650 -19.89 -19.72 16.14
N VAL A 651 -18.85 -18.92 15.90
CA VAL A 651 -18.61 -18.32 14.58
C VAL A 651 -18.08 -19.36 13.59
N THR A 652 -18.71 -19.43 12.41
CA THR A 652 -18.43 -20.45 11.39
C THR A 652 -17.68 -19.92 10.16
N GLU A 653 -17.76 -18.61 9.89
CA GLU A 653 -17.11 -17.93 8.75
C GLU A 653 -16.14 -16.84 9.25
N ASP A 654 -14.87 -17.16 9.38
CA ASP A 654 -13.84 -16.31 9.99
C ASP A 654 -13.23 -15.28 9.02
N ASP A 655 -13.01 -15.64 7.75
CA ASP A 655 -12.38 -14.76 6.75
C ASP A 655 -13.16 -13.46 6.46
N GLU A 656 -14.49 -13.56 6.30
CA GLU A 656 -15.34 -12.39 6.04
C GLU A 656 -15.46 -11.49 7.27
N THR A 657 -15.59 -12.09 8.45
CA THR A 657 -15.62 -11.37 9.72
C THR A 657 -14.31 -10.61 9.95
N ILE A 658 -13.14 -11.25 9.73
CA ILE A 658 -11.82 -10.60 9.82
C ILE A 658 -11.75 -9.42 8.84
N THR A 659 -12.19 -9.62 7.60
CA THR A 659 -12.23 -8.59 6.56
C THR A 659 -13.08 -7.39 6.98
N ALA A 660 -14.26 -7.65 7.54
CA ALA A 660 -15.14 -6.60 8.05
C ALA A 660 -14.52 -5.84 9.23
N ILE A 661 -13.85 -6.53 10.17
CA ILE A 661 -13.13 -5.90 11.29
C ILE A 661 -11.98 -5.00 10.78
N GLN A 662 -11.21 -5.47 9.80
CA GLN A 662 -10.15 -4.67 9.15
C GLN A 662 -10.73 -3.42 8.49
N ARG A 663 -11.84 -3.58 7.74
CA ARG A 663 -12.56 -2.47 7.11
C ARG A 663 -13.11 -1.48 8.14
N ALA A 664 -13.64 -1.94 9.26
CA ALA A 664 -14.14 -1.10 10.34
C ALA A 664 -13.07 -0.17 10.91
N SER A 665 -11.79 -0.58 10.89
CA SER A 665 -10.69 0.24 11.42
C SER A 665 -10.41 1.53 10.62
N ASN A 666 -11.05 1.70 9.46
CA ASN A 666 -11.00 2.92 8.64
C ASN A 666 -12.02 3.98 9.08
N HIS A 667 -12.85 3.65 10.06
CA HIS A 667 -13.96 4.49 10.52
C HIS A 667 -13.78 4.76 12.02
N ALA A 668 -14.48 5.78 12.52
CA ALA A 668 -14.59 6.04 13.95
C ALA A 668 -15.51 4.99 14.61
N LEU A 669 -15.09 3.73 14.60
CA LEU A 669 -15.86 2.56 15.03
C LEU A 669 -15.00 1.65 15.90
N SER A 670 -15.46 1.46 17.14
CA SER A 670 -14.98 0.42 18.06
C SER A 670 -15.93 -0.76 18.08
N ILE A 671 -15.42 -1.98 18.17
CA ILE A 671 -16.22 -3.21 18.24
C ILE A 671 -15.91 -3.90 19.57
N VAL A 672 -16.96 -4.18 20.34
CA VAL A 672 -16.90 -4.95 21.58
C VAL A 672 -17.75 -6.20 21.40
N CYS A 673 -17.11 -7.36 21.32
CA CYS A 673 -17.80 -8.64 21.23
C CYS A 673 -17.92 -9.25 22.63
N ILE A 674 -19.14 -9.55 23.05
CA ILE A 674 -19.45 -10.11 24.36
C ILE A 674 -19.97 -11.53 24.15
N GLY A 675 -19.18 -12.50 24.61
CA GLY A 675 -19.50 -13.91 24.58
C GLY A 675 -20.42 -14.28 25.74
N VAL A 676 -21.64 -14.72 25.45
CA VAL A 676 -22.61 -15.24 26.44
C VAL A 676 -22.80 -16.74 26.25
N GLY A 677 -22.85 -17.51 27.34
CA GLY A 677 -23.05 -18.96 27.27
C GLY A 677 -21.79 -19.77 27.56
N ASP A 678 -21.80 -21.02 27.11
CA ASP A 678 -20.82 -22.04 27.46
C ASP A 678 -19.54 -22.03 26.59
N GLY A 679 -19.53 -21.28 25.49
CA GLY A 679 -18.41 -21.20 24.54
C GLY A 679 -18.30 -22.40 23.59
N PRO A 680 -17.10 -22.71 23.06
CA PRO A 680 -15.80 -22.22 23.47
C PRO A 680 -15.42 -20.88 22.80
N TRP A 681 -14.40 -20.18 23.33
CA TRP A 681 -14.12 -18.77 23.00
C TRP A 681 -12.85 -18.55 22.19
N GLU A 682 -12.12 -19.59 21.79
CA GLU A 682 -10.77 -19.44 21.24
C GLU A 682 -10.75 -18.54 20.01
N LEU A 683 -11.72 -18.70 19.09
CA LEU A 683 -11.80 -17.89 17.87
C LEU A 683 -12.05 -16.40 18.17
N MET A 684 -12.84 -16.09 19.21
CA MET A 684 -13.08 -14.71 19.63
C MET A 684 -11.82 -14.08 20.26
N GLU A 685 -11.07 -14.86 21.04
CA GLU A 685 -9.75 -14.47 21.53
C GLU A 685 -8.75 -14.29 20.37
N GLU A 686 -8.85 -15.09 19.30
CA GLU A 686 -8.06 -14.89 18.08
C GLU A 686 -8.41 -13.59 17.36
N PHE A 687 -9.70 -13.24 17.26
CA PHE A 687 -10.12 -11.97 16.66
C PHE A 687 -9.59 -10.77 17.44
N ASP A 688 -9.60 -10.86 18.76
CA ASP A 688 -9.06 -9.84 19.64
C ASP A 688 -7.54 -9.68 19.42
N ASP A 689 -6.77 -10.76 19.52
CA ASP A 689 -5.30 -10.74 19.56
C ASP A 689 -4.59 -10.76 18.20
N LYS A 690 -5.16 -11.44 17.21
CA LYS A 690 -4.42 -11.92 16.04
C LYS A 690 -4.83 -11.25 14.73
N ILE A 691 -5.87 -10.41 14.70
CA ILE A 691 -6.26 -9.65 13.50
C ILE A 691 -5.20 -8.60 13.15
N ARG A 692 -4.65 -8.73 11.93
CA ARG A 692 -3.61 -7.87 11.34
C ARG A 692 -4.24 -6.89 10.33
N ASP A 693 -3.45 -5.95 9.81
CA ASP A 693 -3.86 -4.99 8.76
C ASP A 693 -5.04 -4.08 9.09
N ARG A 694 -5.14 -3.69 10.36
CA ARG A 694 -6.06 -2.67 10.86
C ARG A 694 -5.29 -1.43 11.30
N TRP A 695 -5.90 -0.26 11.19
CA TRP A 695 -5.26 1.04 11.51
C TRP A 695 -5.01 1.24 13.00
N PHE A 696 -5.87 0.65 13.82
CA PHE A 696 -5.78 0.57 15.28
C PHE A 696 -6.48 -0.72 15.74
N TYR A 697 -6.24 -1.12 16.99
CA TYR A 697 -6.91 -2.27 17.60
C TYR A 697 -8.36 -1.88 17.89
N ASN A 698 -9.27 -2.18 16.96
CA ASN A 698 -10.66 -1.75 16.99
C ASN A 698 -11.66 -2.85 17.40
N PHE A 699 -11.18 -4.00 17.86
CA PHE A 699 -12.00 -5.16 18.28
C PHE A 699 -11.50 -5.65 19.63
N HIS A 700 -12.41 -5.81 20.59
CA HIS A 700 -12.16 -6.25 21.96
C HIS A 700 -13.16 -7.35 22.33
N PHE A 701 -12.69 -8.45 22.91
CA PHE A 701 -13.55 -9.57 23.31
C PHE A 701 -13.70 -9.68 24.83
N VAL A 702 -14.90 -10.00 25.30
CA VAL A 702 -15.22 -10.25 26.71
C VAL A 702 -16.04 -11.53 26.87
N ASP A 703 -15.50 -12.47 27.64
CA ASP A 703 -16.24 -13.63 28.16
C ASP A 703 -17.13 -13.18 29.34
N TYR A 704 -18.43 -13.07 29.09
CA TYR A 704 -19.41 -12.64 30.08
C TYR A 704 -19.51 -13.61 31.26
N SER A 705 -19.59 -14.91 30.96
CA SER A 705 -19.73 -15.97 31.95
C SER A 705 -18.54 -15.99 32.92
N ARG A 706 -17.32 -15.73 32.42
CA ARG A 706 -16.13 -15.57 33.28
C ARG A 706 -16.25 -14.38 34.21
N VAL A 707 -16.65 -13.21 33.71
CA VAL A 707 -16.80 -12.00 34.54
C VAL A 707 -17.87 -12.20 35.62
N VAL A 708 -19.01 -12.82 35.28
CA VAL A 708 -20.06 -13.16 36.25
C VAL A 708 -19.53 -14.03 37.39
N SER A 709 -18.64 -14.97 37.07
CA SER A 709 -18.08 -15.89 38.07
C SER A 709 -17.09 -15.23 39.03
N GLU A 710 -16.48 -14.12 38.61
CA GLU A 710 -15.43 -13.40 39.36
C GLU A 710 -15.98 -12.17 40.12
N ALA A 711 -17.11 -11.61 39.69
CA ALA A 711 -17.60 -10.32 40.16
C ALA A 711 -18.47 -10.43 41.41
N THR A 712 -18.23 -9.55 42.40
CA THR A 712 -19.21 -9.30 43.46
C THR A 712 -20.21 -8.21 43.06
N ASN A 713 -19.79 -7.26 42.22
CA ASN A 713 -20.67 -6.28 41.57
C ASN A 713 -20.66 -6.50 40.05
N LEU A 714 -21.64 -7.27 39.56
CA LEU A 714 -21.71 -7.69 38.16
C LEU A 714 -21.75 -6.50 37.18
N ALA A 715 -22.57 -5.49 37.46
CA ALA A 715 -22.76 -4.39 36.52
C ALA A 715 -21.47 -3.59 36.30
N THR A 716 -20.74 -3.26 37.37
CA THR A 716 -19.51 -2.47 37.27
C THR A 716 -18.33 -3.29 36.76
N SER A 717 -18.18 -4.52 37.21
CA SER A 717 -17.12 -5.42 36.76
C SER A 717 -17.27 -5.78 35.28
N PHE A 718 -18.49 -6.06 34.82
CA PHE A 718 -18.76 -6.30 33.40
C PHE A 718 -18.54 -5.05 32.54
N ALA A 719 -19.09 -3.91 32.95
CA ALA A 719 -18.88 -2.65 32.22
C ALA A 719 -17.38 -2.28 32.13
N HIS A 720 -16.61 -2.50 33.21
CA HIS A 720 -15.17 -2.31 33.20
C HIS A 720 -14.48 -3.25 32.21
N ALA A 721 -14.79 -4.55 32.25
CA ALA A 721 -14.23 -5.53 31.32
C ALA A 721 -14.53 -5.19 29.86
N ALA A 722 -15.76 -4.75 29.55
CA ALA A 722 -16.22 -4.38 28.21
C ALA A 722 -15.59 -3.08 27.67
N LEU A 723 -15.27 -2.12 28.54
CA LEU A 723 -14.87 -0.77 28.14
C LEU A 723 -13.39 -0.47 28.36
N GLN A 724 -12.60 -1.39 28.91
CA GLN A 724 -11.19 -1.14 29.27
C GLN A 724 -10.29 -0.70 28.10
N GLU A 725 -10.61 -1.08 26.86
CA GLU A 725 -9.85 -0.67 25.67
C GLU A 725 -10.40 0.61 25.00
N ILE A 726 -11.65 0.99 25.29
CA ILE A 726 -12.38 2.06 24.59
C ILE A 726 -11.67 3.42 24.62
N PRO A 727 -11.16 3.93 25.76
CA PRO A 727 -10.48 5.21 25.78
C PRO A 727 -9.28 5.28 24.83
N GLN A 728 -8.58 4.18 24.66
CA GLN A 728 -7.39 4.11 23.83
C GLN A 728 -7.75 3.98 22.34
N GLN A 729 -8.80 3.22 22.04
CA GLN A 729 -9.39 3.15 20.71
C GLN A 729 -9.88 4.55 20.27
N TYR A 730 -10.57 5.26 21.15
CA TYR A 730 -11.04 6.62 20.91
C TYR A 730 -9.88 7.61 20.67
N GLN A 731 -8.80 7.51 21.44
CA GLN A 731 -7.60 8.32 21.20
C GLN A 731 -6.94 7.97 19.85
N ALA A 732 -6.85 6.70 19.49
CA ALA A 732 -6.30 6.29 18.19
C ALA A 732 -7.15 6.84 17.02
N ILE A 733 -8.48 6.83 17.16
CA ILE A 733 -9.42 7.44 16.22
C ILE A 733 -9.16 8.94 16.08
N LYS A 734 -8.93 9.66 17.19
CA LYS A 734 -8.53 11.09 17.18
C LYS A 734 -7.16 11.29 16.48
N ASP A 735 -6.16 10.49 16.81
CA ASP A 735 -4.80 10.56 16.24
C ASP A 735 -4.76 10.27 14.73
N LEU A 736 -5.69 9.42 14.26
CA LEU A 736 -5.88 9.06 12.85
C LEU A 736 -6.76 10.05 12.09
N ASP A 737 -7.29 11.08 12.76
CA ASP A 737 -8.16 12.10 12.16
C ASP A 737 -9.43 11.49 11.54
N LEU A 738 -10.00 10.48 12.20
CA LEU A 738 -11.22 9.79 11.76
C LEU A 738 -12.50 10.46 12.29
N LEU A 739 -12.37 11.43 13.22
CA LEU A 739 -13.44 12.28 13.71
C LEU A 739 -13.37 13.64 13.01
N ARG A 740 -14.46 14.08 12.37
CA ARG A 740 -14.49 15.36 11.68
C ARG A 740 -14.34 16.53 12.68
N ALA A 741 -13.46 17.47 12.36
CA ALA A 741 -13.57 18.86 12.81
C ALA A 741 -14.33 19.67 11.73
N ASP A 742 -15.58 20.05 12.01
CA ASP A 742 -16.32 21.20 11.46
C ASP A 742 -16.31 21.52 9.94
N ASP A 743 -16.16 20.56 9.02
CA ASP A 743 -16.39 20.78 7.57
C ASP A 743 -17.41 19.78 6.97
N PRO A 744 -18.67 20.19 6.76
CA PRO A 744 -19.73 19.33 6.24
C PRO A 744 -19.56 18.96 4.75
N ASP A 745 -18.81 19.73 3.96
CA ASP A 745 -18.67 19.56 2.50
C ASP A 745 -17.29 19.06 2.04
N GLY A 746 -16.33 18.87 2.95
CA GLY A 746 -15.02 18.26 2.66
C GLY A 746 -15.09 16.74 2.44
N PRO A 747 -14.36 16.16 1.47
CA PRO A 747 -14.40 14.72 1.21
C PRO A 747 -13.90 13.91 2.41
N LEU A 748 -14.54 12.77 2.67
CA LEU A 748 -14.09 11.78 3.65
C LEU A 748 -12.61 11.43 3.42
N LYS A 749 -11.79 11.48 4.48
CA LYS A 749 -10.59 10.63 4.54
C LYS A 749 -11.04 9.19 4.79
N ALA A 750 -11.73 8.60 3.81
CA ALA A 750 -11.95 7.16 3.78
C ALA A 750 -10.58 6.55 3.52
N TYR A 751 -9.91 6.14 4.59
CA TYR A 751 -8.69 5.37 4.50
C TYR A 751 -9.06 3.92 4.22
N GLU A 752 -9.64 3.61 3.06
CA GLU A 752 -10.13 2.25 2.76
C GLU A 752 -9.01 1.21 2.92
N ALA A 753 -9.15 0.36 3.93
CA ALA A 753 -8.32 -0.82 4.15
C ALA A 753 -8.43 -1.71 2.92
N SER A 754 -7.28 -2.04 2.36
CA SER A 754 -7.12 -3.06 1.33
C SER A 754 -7.46 -4.44 1.92
N ALA A 755 -8.74 -4.76 2.03
CA ALA A 755 -9.23 -6.11 2.23
C ALA A 755 -9.89 -6.56 0.92
N GLU A 756 -9.05 -7.09 0.03
CA GLU A 756 -9.38 -8.09 -1.01
C GLU A 756 -8.16 -8.25 -1.94
N TYR A 757 -7.19 -9.08 -1.55
CA TYR A 757 -6.20 -9.61 -2.51
C TYR A 757 -6.49 -11.07 -2.90
N GLY A 758 -7.61 -11.63 -2.46
CA GLY A 758 -8.13 -12.95 -2.84
C GLY A 758 -9.38 -12.93 -3.73
N LEU A 759 -10.12 -11.82 -3.79
CA LEU A 759 -11.42 -11.73 -4.48
C LEU A 759 -11.45 -10.71 -5.63
N ILE A 760 -10.37 -10.59 -6.42
CA ILE A 760 -10.53 -10.02 -7.78
C ILE A 760 -11.34 -11.05 -8.59
N SER A 761 -12.65 -10.78 -8.59
CA SER A 761 -13.75 -11.49 -9.20
C SER A 761 -13.40 -12.39 -10.39
N ARG A 762 -13.91 -13.63 -10.32
CA ARG A 762 -13.95 -14.62 -11.43
C ARG A 762 -14.50 -14.02 -12.74
N THR A 763 -15.20 -12.88 -12.67
CA THR A 763 -15.73 -12.11 -13.80
C THR A 763 -14.63 -11.34 -14.56
N PHE A 764 -13.58 -10.83 -13.90
CA PHE A 764 -12.46 -10.11 -14.56
C PHE A 764 -11.44 -11.04 -15.21
N LYS A 765 -11.12 -12.18 -14.59
CA LYS A 765 -10.32 -13.26 -15.22
C LYS A 765 -10.97 -13.80 -16.50
N ARG A 766 -12.27 -13.56 -16.71
CA ARG A 766 -13.01 -13.94 -17.93
C ARG A 766 -12.91 -12.88 -19.04
N ALA A 767 -12.79 -11.60 -18.69
CA ALA A 767 -12.72 -10.50 -19.66
C ALA A 767 -11.39 -10.45 -20.44
N PHE A 768 -10.30 -10.95 -19.84
CA PHE A 768 -8.96 -10.98 -20.45
C PHE A 768 -8.56 -12.36 -21.03
N ARG A 769 -9.53 -13.25 -21.33
CA ARG A 769 -9.23 -14.50 -22.03
C ARG A 769 -9.08 -14.25 -23.53
N SER A 770 -7.96 -14.66 -24.11
CA SER A 770 -7.83 -14.79 -25.56
C SER A 770 -8.94 -15.71 -26.11
N PRO A 771 -9.60 -15.37 -27.24
CA PRO A 771 -10.62 -16.21 -27.86
C PRO A 771 -10.11 -17.58 -28.35
N ASP A 772 -8.79 -17.78 -28.48
CA ASP A 772 -8.23 -19.00 -29.06
C ASP A 772 -7.57 -19.91 -28.02
N ARG A 773 -8.32 -20.92 -27.56
CA ARG A 773 -7.71 -22.16 -27.08
C ARG A 773 -7.35 -23.03 -28.30
N PRO A 774 -6.10 -23.46 -28.50
CA PRO A 774 -5.84 -24.50 -29.47
C PRO A 774 -6.51 -25.79 -28.99
N LYS A 775 -7.43 -26.31 -29.80
CA LYS A 775 -7.96 -27.67 -29.64
C LYS A 775 -6.79 -28.65 -29.71
N ARG A 776 -6.85 -29.70 -28.87
CA ARG A 776 -5.88 -30.81 -28.76
C ARG A 776 -5.23 -31.18 -30.11
N PRO A 777 -3.93 -31.50 -30.16
CA PRO A 777 -3.27 -31.87 -31.40
C PRO A 777 -3.86 -33.18 -31.94
N LEU A 778 -4.51 -33.09 -33.10
CA LEU A 778 -4.78 -34.25 -33.95
C LEU A 778 -3.43 -34.81 -34.42
N ARG A 779 -3.17 -36.07 -34.12
CA ARG A 779 -2.07 -36.83 -34.73
C ARG A 779 -2.26 -36.84 -36.25
N LEU A 780 -1.39 -36.16 -36.99
CA LEU A 780 -1.24 -36.36 -38.42
C LEU A 780 0.09 -37.06 -38.70
N ARG A 781 -0.04 -38.24 -39.32
CA ARG A 781 1.05 -39.05 -39.85
C ARG A 781 1.82 -38.28 -40.91
N GLY A 782 3.11 -38.58 -40.97
CA GLY A 782 4.11 -37.82 -41.71
C GLY A 782 3.88 -37.66 -43.21
N SER A 783 4.52 -36.63 -43.75
CA SER A 783 4.75 -36.43 -45.18
C SER A 783 6.04 -35.64 -45.34
N ARG A 784 6.89 -36.11 -46.25
CA ARG A 784 8.28 -35.73 -46.47
C ARG A 784 8.42 -34.27 -46.93
N TRP A 785 9.49 -33.64 -46.45
CA TRP A 785 10.01 -32.36 -46.94
C TRP A 785 10.58 -32.52 -48.36
N VAL A 786 10.13 -31.67 -49.28
CA VAL A 786 10.80 -31.39 -50.56
C VAL A 786 11.14 -29.90 -50.56
N GLN A 787 12.44 -29.59 -50.58
CA GLN A 787 12.95 -28.24 -50.84
C GLN A 787 12.69 -27.84 -52.30
N PRO A 788 12.42 -26.55 -52.58
CA PRO A 788 12.74 -25.97 -53.87
C PRO A 788 14.03 -25.15 -53.80
N ARG A 789 14.91 -25.40 -54.77
CA ARG A 789 16.01 -24.54 -55.18
C ARG A 789 15.46 -23.25 -55.81
N GLY A 790 16.33 -22.24 -55.85
CA GLY A 790 15.96 -20.85 -56.16
C GLY A 790 15.58 -20.54 -57.60
N ALA A 791 15.16 -19.29 -57.76
CA ALA A 791 15.52 -18.35 -58.81
C ALA A 791 15.44 -16.95 -58.20
#